data_AF-A0A8C2KBE6-F1
#
_entry.id   AF-A0A8C2KBE6-F1
#
_cell.length_a   1.000
_cell.length_b   1.000
_cell.length_c   1.000
_cell.angle_alpha   90.00
_cell.angle_beta   90.00
_cell.angle_gamma   90.00
#
_symmetry.space_group_name_H-M   'P 1'
#
loop_
_entity.id
_entity.type
_entity.pdbx_description
1 polymer ?
#
loop_
_entity_poly.entity_id
_entity_poly.type
_entity_poly.pdbx_seq_one_letter_code
_entity_poly.pdbx_strand_id
1 'polypeptide(L)'
;MFCGKQTRVLLLNDIERLERTLFRLEQGRYYCYSSFLIIKCVYIHTNYPAPGKKFVSSSFRQLEHEESTGGGFIVVDPVLRISHERKFLPLDCITVQTYLAKCFGLWYESRCYNMIHFTPLQKLGASQSCYSIADQLELNPDFSPPGKNYTWMDWNMLCITDVVYNHTGMFLLFLYLDRALWHFNCAIADGKYSDSGLPPFIEKDKCITILRKLLWMEVFSQLKLWEFLQVNIEKAVEKFRKVLQAVLCQCAVLCKQINLTFLGTVCNERLAAHGPRLGPVTRTNPLVTRYFTFPFEDMTMVQENQLIQNPYDACHLLTHNGWVMGDDPLRNFAEPGSNVFLRRELVCWGDSVKLRYGVKPEDCPYLWAYMKKYTEITAKHFSRVHLDNCHSTFMWLRYMLRLISRVVRPNLYVIAELFTGSEQLDNLFVNRLGITSLVRGTADCKRLHVSLTSQHYIVYVDQLDDDIMAVTRPCPSTHQSVVMSRIAFKNPETHQYREHLTPMYVPGKIEEVILEACTVDRNAESYVKYERFINGMPNYMVEIREHIQVGKWFSAVFTYLKHIPRYLVCIVIKIIIIDAPVYTLLHIKNLLQNVVTYAGLPHFSSGIFRFWERNTFIALRGLMLLTGRYLEARNVILAFDGTMRHGLIPNLLGQGVAAHYNCRDAVWWWLQCIQDYCNIVLNGTDILMCSVSRMYPTDDPEAQPLGTVHDQPLYVVIQEAMQRHMQQIEFRERNTGPQIDHKIQDEGESFSKTVFPQTGFVYGGNRFNCGTWMDKMGESHKAHNRGVPATPRDCSAVEIVVLSKSAVGWLMTMNENGNFPYSSVTIHRDGTEQSASYKEWNQRNQDHFERFFYVSEDPSDPNEQHPYLVHKKCIYKDSYGASSPWLEKKLLGPLGMKTLDPDDLVYCGVYENALDIDNYSCAKGFSYHQGPVCFHSLNRNSFPTFQILSVSSPSSLSKPV
;
A
#
# COMPACT_ATOMS: atom_id res chain seq x y z
N MET A 1 -22.68 2.57 -22.50
CA MET A 1 -23.63 3.35 -21.68
C MET A 1 -23.68 2.74 -20.27
N PHE A 2 -23.31 3.47 -19.22
CA PHE A 2 -23.48 3.04 -17.82
C PHE A 2 -23.76 4.25 -16.92
N CYS A 3 -24.97 4.80 -17.01
CA CYS A 3 -25.44 5.85 -16.11
C CYS A 3 -26.31 5.23 -15.00
N GLY A 4 -26.23 5.76 -13.76
CA GLY A 4 -27.18 5.45 -12.69
C GLY A 4 -26.76 4.42 -11.62
N LYS A 5 -25.55 3.86 -11.65
CA LYS A 5 -25.00 3.05 -10.54
C LYS A 5 -23.57 3.50 -10.21
N GLN A 6 -23.29 3.74 -8.92
CA GLN A 6 -21.97 4.18 -8.45
C GLN A 6 -20.93 3.05 -8.56
N THR A 7 -20.12 3.08 -9.62
CA THR A 7 -18.87 2.32 -9.73
C THR A 7 -17.85 2.86 -8.73
N ARG A 8 -17.19 1.97 -7.97
CA ARG A 8 -15.93 2.31 -7.29
C ARG A 8 -14.78 1.66 -8.05
N VAL A 9 -13.78 2.46 -8.40
CA VAL A 9 -12.50 2.02 -8.96
C VAL A 9 -11.48 2.01 -7.82
N LEU A 10 -10.67 0.96 -7.74
CA LEU A 10 -9.56 0.87 -6.80
C LEU A 10 -8.28 0.59 -7.59
N LEU A 11 -7.26 1.41 -7.33
CA LEU A 11 -5.92 1.27 -7.92
C LEU A 11 -5.13 0.31 -7.04
N LEU A 12 -4.66 -0.80 -7.63
CA LEU A 12 -3.79 -1.75 -6.95
C LEU A 12 -2.34 -1.44 -7.31
N ASN A 13 -1.56 -1.03 -6.32
CA ASN A 13 -0.11 -0.81 -6.45
C ASN A 13 0.65 -2.08 -6.06
N ASP A 14 1.78 -2.33 -6.73
CA ASP A 14 2.51 -3.62 -6.82
C ASP A 14 3.04 -4.22 -5.49
N ILE A 15 2.78 -3.60 -4.33
CA ILE A 15 3.42 -3.89 -3.03
C ILE A 15 2.43 -3.96 -1.85
N GLU A 16 1.16 -3.58 -2.00
CA GLU A 16 0.23 -3.58 -0.86
C GLU A 16 -0.08 -5.00 -0.33
N ARG A 17 -0.01 -5.17 1.00
CA ARG A 17 -0.40 -6.42 1.70
C ARG A 17 -1.92 -6.52 1.80
N LEU A 18 -2.59 -6.72 0.66
CA LEU A 18 -4.05 -6.65 0.50
C LEU A 18 -4.87 -7.55 1.47
N GLU A 19 -4.30 -8.60 2.06
CA GLU A 19 -4.97 -9.37 3.12
C GLU A 19 -5.21 -8.59 4.43
N ARG A 20 -4.38 -7.57 4.72
CA ARG A 20 -4.40 -6.78 5.97
C ARG A 20 -5.10 -5.43 5.83
N THR A 21 -5.40 -5.00 4.61
CA THR A 21 -6.19 -3.81 4.29
C THR A 21 -7.67 -4.18 4.24
N LEU A 22 -8.55 -3.39 4.87
CA LEU A 22 -9.98 -3.67 4.93
C LEU A 22 -10.73 -3.05 3.74
N PHE A 23 -11.04 -3.86 2.73
CA PHE A 23 -11.86 -3.42 1.58
C PHE A 23 -13.33 -3.85 1.76
N ARG A 24 -14.25 -2.86 1.78
CA ARG A 24 -15.70 -3.08 1.90
C ARG A 24 -16.49 -2.53 0.72
N LEU A 25 -17.53 -3.26 0.32
CA LEU A 25 -18.54 -2.80 -0.65
C LEU A 25 -19.97 -3.13 -0.20
N GLU A 26 -20.89 -2.20 -0.48
CA GLU A 26 -22.32 -2.48 -0.44
C GLU A 26 -22.74 -3.45 -1.57
N GLN A 27 -23.71 -4.31 -1.27
CA GLN A 27 -24.27 -5.26 -2.23
C GLN A 27 -24.87 -4.55 -3.46
N GLY A 28 -24.52 -5.03 -4.67
CA GLY A 28 -25.09 -4.54 -5.93
C GLY A 28 -24.33 -3.40 -6.63
N ARG A 29 -23.21 -2.95 -6.05
CA ARG A 29 -22.22 -2.09 -6.72
C ARG A 29 -21.30 -2.90 -7.64
N TYR A 30 -20.74 -2.25 -8.66
CA TYR A 30 -19.71 -2.83 -9.53
C TYR A 30 -18.32 -2.39 -9.09
N TYR A 31 -17.35 -3.28 -9.27
CA TYR A 31 -15.93 -3.09 -8.94
C TYR A 31 -15.13 -3.19 -10.23
N CYS A 32 -14.29 -2.19 -10.51
CA CYS A 32 -13.40 -2.19 -11.66
C CYS A 32 -11.94 -2.15 -11.21
N TYR A 33 -11.15 -3.12 -11.67
CA TYR A 33 -9.70 -3.10 -11.55
C TYR A 33 -9.14 -2.12 -12.60
N SER A 34 -8.15 -1.32 -12.21
CA SER A 34 -7.39 -0.46 -13.14
C SER A 34 -5.90 -0.80 -13.02
N SER A 35 -5.33 -1.31 -14.10
CA SER A 35 -3.93 -1.76 -14.16
C SER A 35 -3.03 -0.71 -14.80
N PHE A 36 -2.20 -0.05 -13.99
CA PHE A 36 -1.01 0.64 -14.51
C PHE A 36 0.08 -0.35 -15.00
N LEU A 37 -0.07 -1.63 -14.68
CA LEU A 37 0.78 -2.76 -15.09
C LEU A 37 0.58 -3.15 -16.57
N ILE A 38 0.66 -2.20 -17.49
CA ILE A 38 0.63 -2.44 -18.95
C ILE A 38 1.88 -3.22 -19.42
N ILE A 39 2.91 -3.32 -18.58
CA ILE A 39 4.24 -3.89 -18.88
C ILE A 39 4.39 -5.33 -18.33
N LYS A 40 3.39 -5.88 -17.64
CA LYS A 40 3.38 -7.28 -17.14
C LYS A 40 2.00 -7.90 -17.34
N CYS A 41 1.93 -9.18 -17.69
CA CYS A 41 0.71 -9.96 -17.55
C CYS A 41 0.40 -10.15 -16.06
N VAL A 42 -0.86 -9.89 -15.65
CA VAL A 42 -1.29 -9.90 -14.23
C VAL A 42 -2.63 -10.65 -14.14
N TYR A 43 -2.70 -11.62 -13.23
CA TYR A 43 -3.77 -12.62 -13.22
C TYR A 43 -4.67 -12.46 -12.00
N ILE A 44 -5.97 -12.31 -12.25
CA ILE A 44 -6.95 -12.06 -11.17
C ILE A 44 -7.78 -13.32 -10.95
N HIS A 45 -7.44 -14.07 -9.92
CA HIS A 45 -8.22 -15.21 -9.45
C HIS A 45 -9.32 -14.76 -8.49
N THR A 46 -10.56 -15.15 -8.73
CA THR A 46 -11.70 -14.81 -7.87
C THR A 46 -12.63 -15.98 -7.61
N ASN A 47 -13.03 -16.19 -6.36
CA ASN A 47 -14.08 -17.14 -6.00
C ASN A 47 -15.49 -16.50 -6.00
N TYR A 48 -15.63 -15.24 -6.43
CA TYR A 48 -16.94 -14.63 -6.64
C TYR A 48 -17.64 -15.29 -7.85
N PRO A 49 -18.85 -15.84 -7.69
CA PRO A 49 -19.45 -16.72 -8.69
C PRO A 49 -19.78 -15.99 -9.99
N ALA A 50 -19.83 -16.74 -11.08
CA ALA A 50 -20.48 -16.29 -12.30
C ALA A 50 -22.01 -16.11 -12.07
N PRO A 51 -22.70 -15.22 -12.81
CA PRO A 51 -24.15 -15.06 -12.69
C PRO A 51 -24.91 -16.40 -12.74
N GLY A 52 -25.83 -16.60 -11.81
CA GLY A 52 -26.62 -17.84 -11.67
C GLY A 52 -25.89 -19.02 -11.01
N LYS A 53 -24.59 -18.94 -10.71
CA LYS A 53 -23.87 -19.97 -9.93
C LYS A 53 -23.90 -19.65 -8.42
N LYS A 54 -23.90 -20.68 -7.58
CA LYS A 54 -23.74 -20.53 -6.12
C LYS A 54 -22.26 -20.22 -5.80
N PHE A 55 -22.02 -19.44 -4.74
CA PHE A 55 -20.68 -19.21 -4.21
C PHE A 55 -20.11 -20.51 -3.64
N VAL A 56 -18.94 -20.92 -4.11
CA VAL A 56 -18.19 -22.08 -3.60
C VAL A 56 -16.80 -21.60 -3.25
N SER A 57 -16.53 -21.42 -1.96
CA SER A 57 -15.36 -20.70 -1.45
C SER A 57 -13.97 -21.30 -1.76
N SER A 58 -13.92 -22.56 -2.22
CA SER A 58 -12.72 -23.26 -2.74
C SER A 58 -12.63 -23.24 -4.27
N SER A 59 -13.71 -22.87 -4.97
CA SER A 59 -13.75 -22.79 -6.43
C SER A 59 -13.40 -21.36 -6.85
N PHE A 60 -12.15 -21.17 -7.27
CA PHE A 60 -11.72 -19.95 -7.94
C PHE A 60 -11.99 -20.09 -9.44
N ARG A 61 -12.48 -19.02 -10.06
CA ARG A 61 -12.39 -18.83 -11.51
C ARG A 61 -11.26 -17.85 -11.80
N GLN A 62 -10.54 -18.15 -12.87
CA GLN A 62 -9.47 -17.33 -13.39
C GLN A 62 -10.03 -16.22 -14.28
N LEU A 63 -9.42 -15.04 -14.22
CA LEU A 63 -9.57 -13.97 -15.19
C LEU A 63 -8.21 -13.84 -15.90
N GLU A 64 -7.95 -14.84 -16.75
CA GLU A 64 -6.74 -15.12 -17.56
C GLU A 64 -5.41 -15.34 -16.78
N HIS A 65 -4.33 -15.75 -17.48
CA HIS A 65 -3.44 -16.88 -17.10
C HIS A 65 -1.94 -16.62 -17.48
N GLU A 66 -0.89 -16.96 -16.71
CA GLU A 66 -0.77 -17.75 -15.46
C GLU A 66 0.35 -17.29 -14.48
N GLU A 67 0.23 -17.67 -13.18
CA GLU A 67 1.12 -17.47 -12.00
C GLU A 67 0.77 -16.33 -11.00
N SER A 68 0.23 -16.69 -9.82
CA SER A 68 -0.17 -15.73 -8.78
C SER A 68 0.92 -15.47 -7.71
N THR A 69 1.38 -14.21 -7.58
CA THR A 69 2.34 -13.78 -6.56
C THR A 69 1.73 -12.95 -5.40
N GLY A 70 0.41 -12.75 -5.37
CA GLY A 70 -0.28 -12.00 -4.31
C GLY A 70 -1.78 -12.30 -4.22
N GLY A 71 -2.42 -11.81 -3.15
CA GLY A 71 -3.85 -12.03 -2.88
C GLY A 71 -4.40 -11.14 -1.78
N GLY A 72 -5.73 -11.00 -1.74
CA GLY A 72 -6.46 -10.14 -0.81
C GLY A 72 -7.95 -10.49 -0.73
N PHE A 73 -8.69 -9.80 0.15
CA PHE A 73 -10.11 -10.04 0.39
C PHE A 73 -10.93 -8.75 0.25
N ILE A 74 -12.18 -8.90 -0.18
CA ILE A 74 -13.16 -7.81 -0.22
C ILE A 74 -14.41 -8.33 0.50
N VAL A 75 -14.85 -7.63 1.55
CA VAL A 75 -16.07 -7.96 2.30
C VAL A 75 -17.25 -7.25 1.65
N VAL A 76 -18.29 -8.01 1.28
CA VAL A 76 -19.56 -7.45 0.83
C VAL A 76 -20.52 -7.39 2.01
N ASP A 77 -20.96 -6.18 2.35
CA ASP A 77 -21.79 -5.91 3.52
C ASP A 77 -23.26 -6.35 3.32
N PRO A 78 -23.92 -6.92 4.35
CA PRO A 78 -25.26 -7.49 4.24
C PRO A 78 -26.36 -6.43 4.22
N VAL A 79 -27.38 -6.61 3.37
CA VAL A 79 -28.53 -5.70 3.32
C VAL A 79 -29.57 -6.08 4.39
N LEU A 80 -29.66 -5.27 5.44
CA LEU A 80 -30.66 -5.39 6.50
C LEU A 80 -31.94 -4.60 6.18
N ARG A 81 -33.09 -5.12 6.65
CA ARG A 81 -34.41 -4.48 6.53
C ARG A 81 -35.22 -4.66 7.81
N ILE A 82 -36.08 -3.69 8.12
CA ILE A 82 -37.00 -3.70 9.27
C ILE A 82 -38.46 -3.81 8.77
N SER A 83 -39.29 -4.47 9.59
CA SER A 83 -40.74 -4.67 9.47
C SER A 83 -41.23 -5.38 8.19
N HIS A 84 -42.53 -5.67 8.15
CA HIS A 84 -43.21 -6.15 6.95
C HIS A 84 -43.11 -5.17 5.76
N GLU A 85 -42.84 -3.89 6.02
CA GLU A 85 -42.70 -2.82 5.02
C GLU A 85 -41.36 -2.86 4.28
N ARG A 86 -40.45 -3.77 4.65
CA ARG A 86 -39.15 -4.00 3.99
C ARG A 86 -38.21 -2.78 3.99
N LYS A 87 -38.39 -1.82 4.90
CA LYS A 87 -37.60 -0.57 4.96
C LYS A 87 -36.12 -0.89 5.21
N PHE A 88 -35.23 -0.29 4.42
CA PHE A 88 -33.78 -0.48 4.54
C PHE A 88 -33.23 0.07 5.86
N LEU A 89 -32.31 -0.66 6.48
CA LEU A 89 -31.55 -0.21 7.66
C LEU A 89 -30.07 -0.09 7.27
N PRO A 90 -29.51 1.15 7.21
CA PRO A 90 -28.07 1.36 7.13
C PRO A 90 -27.38 0.72 8.33
N LEU A 91 -26.20 0.13 8.12
CA LEU A 91 -25.50 -0.61 9.19
C LEU A 91 -25.03 0.32 10.32
N ASP A 92 -24.66 1.55 9.99
CA ASP A 92 -24.22 2.56 10.96
C ASP A 92 -25.38 3.14 11.80
N CYS A 93 -26.64 2.83 11.43
CA CYS A 93 -27.84 3.20 12.18
C CYS A 93 -28.29 2.12 13.18
N ILE A 94 -27.51 1.07 13.41
CA ILE A 94 -27.84 -0.05 14.30
C ILE A 94 -27.79 0.36 15.78
N THR A 95 -28.88 0.11 16.52
CA THR A 95 -28.92 0.27 17.98
C THR A 95 -29.35 -1.04 18.65
N VAL A 96 -28.41 -1.66 19.36
CA VAL A 96 -28.59 -2.96 20.03
C VAL A 96 -28.82 -2.78 21.54
N GLN A 97 -29.79 -3.50 22.09
CA GLN A 97 -29.90 -3.76 23.52
C GLN A 97 -29.61 -5.25 23.78
N THR A 98 -28.61 -5.54 24.61
CA THR A 98 -28.37 -6.90 25.12
C THR A 98 -29.28 -7.20 26.30
N TYR A 99 -29.86 -8.40 26.32
CA TYR A 99 -30.64 -8.96 27.42
C TYR A 99 -29.98 -10.26 27.90
N LEU A 100 -29.74 -10.36 29.21
CA LEU A 100 -29.34 -11.60 29.87
C LEU A 100 -30.57 -12.51 29.98
N ALA A 101 -30.64 -13.53 29.12
CA ALA A 101 -31.90 -14.22 28.83
C ALA A 101 -32.52 -14.91 30.07
N LYS A 102 -31.71 -15.48 30.97
CA LYS A 102 -32.19 -16.08 32.23
C LYS A 102 -32.87 -15.11 33.22
N CYS A 103 -32.78 -13.80 32.99
CA CYS A 103 -33.44 -12.78 33.81
C CYS A 103 -34.72 -12.21 33.16
N PHE A 104 -35.23 -12.85 32.10
CA PHE A 104 -36.28 -12.30 31.24
C PHE A 104 -37.67 -12.87 31.57
N GLY A 105 -38.41 -12.17 32.44
CA GLY A 105 -39.78 -12.53 32.84
C GLY A 105 -40.83 -11.59 32.24
N LEU A 106 -41.60 -12.09 31.27
CA LEU A 106 -42.62 -11.38 30.46
C LEU A 106 -42.07 -10.27 29.53
N TRP A 107 -42.77 -10.05 28.42
CA TRP A 107 -42.33 -9.15 27.33
C TRP A 107 -42.44 -7.66 27.68
N TYR A 108 -41.44 -6.88 27.30
CA TYR A 108 -41.47 -5.43 27.29
C TYR A 108 -40.89 -4.88 25.98
N GLU A 109 -41.71 -4.20 25.17
CA GLU A 109 -41.27 -3.56 23.93
C GLU A 109 -40.46 -2.30 24.22
N SER A 110 -39.13 -2.38 24.09
CA SER A 110 -38.28 -1.18 24.20
C SER A 110 -38.44 -0.29 22.94
N ARG A 111 -39.11 0.86 23.10
CA ARG A 111 -39.46 1.78 21.99
C ARG A 111 -38.28 2.51 21.33
N CYS A 112 -37.03 2.23 21.72
CA CYS A 112 -35.84 3.04 21.37
C CYS A 112 -34.70 2.26 20.68
N TYR A 113 -34.80 0.93 20.56
CA TYR A 113 -33.78 0.09 19.92
C TYR A 113 -34.33 -0.57 18.67
N ASN A 114 -33.53 -0.63 17.60
CA ASN A 114 -33.91 -1.34 16.36
C ASN A 114 -33.38 -2.79 16.32
N MET A 115 -32.75 -3.25 17.41
CA MET A 115 -32.12 -4.56 17.50
C MET A 115 -32.04 -5.06 18.95
N ILE A 116 -32.29 -6.36 19.13
CA ILE A 116 -32.16 -7.07 20.40
C ILE A 116 -31.06 -8.11 20.28
N HIS A 117 -30.20 -8.21 21.29
CA HIS A 117 -29.24 -9.30 21.46
C HIS A 117 -29.63 -10.13 22.68
N PHE A 118 -29.75 -11.44 22.52
CA PHE A 118 -29.89 -12.38 23.63
C PHE A 118 -28.58 -13.15 23.83
N THR A 119 -28.12 -13.20 25.09
CA THR A 119 -27.20 -14.26 25.54
C THR A 119 -27.78 -15.64 25.19
N PRO A 120 -27.00 -16.73 25.15
CA PRO A 120 -27.49 -18.01 24.62
C PRO A 120 -28.82 -18.45 25.24
N LEU A 121 -29.74 -18.87 24.37
CA LEU A 121 -31.11 -19.30 24.71
C LEU A 121 -31.20 -20.83 24.89
N GLN A 122 -30.09 -21.53 24.66
CA GLN A 122 -29.94 -22.96 24.71
C GLN A 122 -29.99 -23.48 26.16
N LYS A 123 -30.18 -24.79 26.33
CA LYS A 123 -30.24 -25.46 27.63
C LYS A 123 -28.95 -25.23 28.45
N LEU A 124 -29.09 -24.72 29.67
CA LEU A 124 -27.96 -24.30 30.50
C LEU A 124 -27.32 -25.47 31.27
N GLY A 125 -26.01 -25.35 31.52
CA GLY A 125 -25.21 -26.25 32.35
C GLY A 125 -25.40 -26.03 33.85
N ALA A 126 -24.74 -26.87 34.65
CA ALA A 126 -24.93 -26.94 36.10
C ALA A 126 -24.63 -25.63 36.86
N SER A 127 -23.81 -24.74 36.30
CA SER A 127 -23.50 -23.41 36.88
C SER A 127 -24.62 -22.38 36.68
N GLN A 128 -25.62 -22.66 35.84
CA GLN A 128 -26.61 -21.68 35.37
C GLN A 128 -25.97 -20.44 34.72
N SER A 129 -24.74 -20.56 34.20
CA SER A 129 -24.10 -19.57 33.33
C SER A 129 -24.71 -19.64 31.92
N CYS A 130 -25.06 -18.50 31.33
CA CYS A 130 -25.61 -18.48 29.96
C CYS A 130 -24.62 -18.95 28.90
N TYR A 131 -23.31 -18.99 29.20
CA TYR A 131 -22.27 -19.45 28.27
C TYR A 131 -21.85 -20.91 28.50
N SER A 132 -22.19 -21.51 29.66
CA SER A 132 -22.08 -22.97 29.86
C SER A 132 -23.34 -23.64 29.31
N ILE A 133 -23.28 -24.08 28.06
CA ILE A 133 -24.40 -24.73 27.35
C ILE A 133 -24.29 -26.25 27.48
N ALA A 134 -25.38 -26.89 27.92
CA ALA A 134 -25.51 -28.33 28.11
C ALA A 134 -25.99 -29.08 26.85
N ASP A 135 -26.87 -28.47 26.05
CA ASP A 135 -27.25 -28.94 24.71
C ASP A 135 -27.51 -27.73 23.81
N GLN A 136 -26.75 -27.59 22.72
CA GLN A 136 -26.82 -26.47 21.79
C GLN A 136 -28.03 -26.53 20.83
N LEU A 137 -28.70 -27.68 20.74
CA LEU A 137 -29.86 -27.92 19.87
C LEU A 137 -31.20 -27.77 20.61
N GLU A 138 -31.21 -27.91 21.94
CA GLU A 138 -32.37 -27.74 22.80
C GLU A 138 -32.47 -26.29 23.32
N LEU A 139 -33.67 -25.70 23.26
CA LEU A 139 -34.00 -24.42 23.90
C LEU A 139 -34.06 -24.63 25.43
N ASN A 140 -33.68 -23.65 26.25
CA ASN A 140 -33.80 -23.82 27.70
C ASN A 140 -35.27 -24.04 28.12
N PRO A 141 -35.63 -25.15 28.79
CA PRO A 141 -36.99 -25.39 29.27
C PRO A 141 -37.52 -24.30 30.20
N ASP A 142 -36.67 -23.55 30.91
CA ASP A 142 -37.11 -22.46 31.82
C ASP A 142 -37.93 -21.36 31.11
N PHE A 143 -37.79 -21.20 29.78
CA PHE A 143 -38.61 -20.26 29.02
C PHE A 143 -40.07 -20.72 28.83
N SER A 144 -40.36 -22.01 29.02
CA SER A 144 -41.67 -22.63 28.78
C SER A 144 -42.43 -22.82 30.10
N PRO A 145 -43.35 -21.90 30.48
CA PRO A 145 -44.12 -22.04 31.71
C PRO A 145 -45.12 -23.21 31.61
N PRO A 146 -45.59 -23.75 32.75
CA PRO A 146 -46.52 -24.88 32.77
C PRO A 146 -47.73 -24.67 31.84
N GLY A 147 -47.84 -25.53 30.81
CA GLY A 147 -48.90 -25.47 29.81
C GLY A 147 -48.59 -24.69 28.53
N LYS A 148 -47.38 -24.12 28.35
CA LYS A 148 -46.92 -23.53 27.08
C LYS A 148 -45.48 -23.91 26.76
N ASN A 149 -45.29 -24.72 25.72
CA ASN A 149 -43.98 -24.99 25.14
C ASN A 149 -43.68 -23.96 24.05
N TYR A 150 -42.65 -23.12 24.23
CA TYR A 150 -42.16 -22.25 23.16
C TYR A 150 -41.18 -22.99 22.27
N THR A 151 -41.14 -22.61 20.99
CA THR A 151 -40.29 -23.18 19.96
C THR A 151 -39.37 -22.12 19.37
N TRP A 152 -38.36 -22.53 18.61
CA TRP A 152 -37.51 -21.59 17.86
C TRP A 152 -38.30 -20.69 16.86
N MET A 153 -39.55 -21.02 16.49
CA MET A 153 -40.36 -20.16 15.61
C MET A 153 -40.93 -18.93 16.31
N ASP A 154 -41.17 -18.99 17.62
CA ASP A 154 -41.82 -17.92 18.40
C ASP A 154 -40.92 -16.70 18.61
N TRP A 155 -39.61 -16.83 18.32
CA TRP A 155 -38.58 -15.82 18.50
C TRP A 155 -38.14 -15.15 17.18
N ASN A 156 -38.96 -15.24 16.12
CA ASN A 156 -38.65 -14.81 14.74
C ASN A 156 -38.68 -13.27 14.54
N MET A 157 -37.94 -12.53 15.36
CA MET A 157 -37.74 -11.08 15.27
C MET A 157 -36.32 -10.74 14.75
N LEU A 158 -35.99 -9.44 14.69
CA LEU A 158 -34.65 -8.95 14.33
C LEU A 158 -33.64 -9.11 15.49
N CYS A 159 -33.53 -10.33 16.01
CA CYS A 159 -32.64 -10.69 17.10
C CYS A 159 -31.25 -11.13 16.61
N ILE A 160 -30.27 -10.91 17.48
CA ILE A 160 -28.95 -11.55 17.50
C ILE A 160 -28.98 -12.59 18.64
N THR A 161 -28.24 -13.69 18.49
CA THR A 161 -27.83 -14.51 19.64
C THR A 161 -26.32 -14.80 19.59
N ASP A 162 -25.74 -14.97 20.77
CA ASP A 162 -24.38 -15.49 20.97
C ASP A 162 -24.24 -16.92 20.43
N VAL A 163 -23.09 -17.23 19.84
CA VAL A 163 -22.75 -18.59 19.40
C VAL A 163 -21.40 -19.03 19.95
N VAL A 164 -21.46 -19.92 20.94
CA VAL A 164 -20.29 -20.46 21.64
C VAL A 164 -19.70 -21.62 20.85
N TYR A 165 -18.53 -21.41 20.24
CA TYR A 165 -17.79 -22.46 19.51
C TYR A 165 -16.61 -23.02 20.30
N ASN A 166 -16.03 -22.24 21.22
CA ASN A 166 -14.82 -22.60 21.96
C ASN A 166 -15.07 -23.69 23.00
N HIS A 167 -16.31 -23.81 23.51
CA HIS A 167 -16.58 -24.65 24.66
C HIS A 167 -17.96 -25.33 24.77
N THR A 168 -17.90 -26.58 25.24
CA THR A 168 -18.93 -27.47 25.82
C THR A 168 -18.19 -28.75 26.26
N GLY A 169 -18.76 -29.63 27.08
CA GLY A 169 -18.04 -30.83 27.57
C GLY A 169 -17.44 -31.74 26.46
N MET A 170 -16.29 -32.45 26.55
CA MET A 170 -15.29 -32.68 27.62
C MET A 170 -14.03 -33.49 27.09
N PHE A 171 -12.73 -33.11 27.31
CA PHE A 171 -11.49 -33.91 26.92
C PHE A 171 -10.09 -33.53 27.51
N LEU A 172 -9.23 -34.51 27.94
CA LEU A 172 -7.89 -34.49 28.66
C LEU A 172 -6.68 -33.70 28.04
N LEU A 173 -5.51 -33.43 28.70
CA LEU A 173 -4.48 -34.41 29.18
C LEU A 173 -3.76 -34.15 30.56
N PHE A 174 -3.63 -32.92 31.07
CA PHE A 174 -2.69 -32.58 32.18
C PHE A 174 -3.17 -32.92 33.63
N LEU A 175 -3.98 -33.97 33.80
CA LEU A 175 -4.80 -34.21 35.00
C LEU A 175 -4.03 -34.61 36.27
N TYR A 176 -2.90 -35.33 36.18
CA TYR A 176 -2.25 -35.94 37.35
C TYR A 176 -1.78 -34.91 38.40
N LEU A 177 -1.33 -33.73 37.95
CA LEU A 177 -1.02 -32.59 38.84
C LEU A 177 -2.29 -31.98 39.45
N ASP A 178 -3.39 -31.89 38.70
CA ASP A 178 -4.66 -31.33 39.18
C ASP A 178 -5.31 -32.22 40.24
N ARG A 179 -5.22 -33.56 40.09
CA ARG A 179 -5.68 -34.52 41.11
C ARG A 179 -4.82 -34.51 42.37
N ALA A 180 -3.50 -34.43 42.25
CA ALA A 180 -2.64 -34.28 43.44
C ALA A 180 -2.96 -33.00 44.23
N LEU A 181 -3.30 -31.91 43.53
CA LEU A 181 -3.74 -30.66 44.15
C LEU A 181 -5.17 -30.74 44.71
N TRP A 182 -6.05 -31.56 44.14
CA TRP A 182 -7.36 -31.89 44.71
C TRP A 182 -7.25 -32.72 46.01
N HIS A 183 -6.36 -33.72 46.05
CA HIS A 183 -6.08 -34.50 47.27
C HIS A 183 -5.46 -33.62 48.37
N PHE A 184 -4.54 -32.72 48.01
CA PHE A 184 -4.00 -31.70 48.92
C PHE A 184 -5.09 -30.73 49.42
N ASN A 185 -6.03 -30.33 48.55
CA ASN A 185 -7.19 -29.53 48.92
C ASN A 185 -8.12 -30.25 49.92
N CYS A 186 -8.44 -31.53 49.69
CA CYS A 186 -9.26 -32.31 50.61
C CYS A 186 -8.58 -32.42 51.98
N ALA A 187 -7.26 -32.71 52.01
CA ALA A 187 -6.50 -32.76 53.25
C ALA A 187 -6.47 -31.42 54.03
N ILE A 188 -6.49 -30.27 53.33
CA ILE A 188 -6.62 -28.95 53.97
C ILE A 188 -8.06 -28.70 54.45
N ALA A 189 -9.07 -29.05 53.66
CA ALA A 189 -10.48 -28.92 54.04
C ALA A 189 -10.84 -29.78 55.26
N ASP A 190 -10.29 -30.99 55.35
CA ASP A 190 -10.44 -31.93 56.48
C ASP A 190 -9.52 -31.55 57.68
N GLY A 191 -8.82 -30.42 57.60
CA GLY A 191 -8.09 -29.82 58.72
C GLY A 191 -6.71 -30.41 59.04
N LYS A 192 -6.19 -31.36 58.25
CA LYS A 192 -4.93 -32.11 58.50
C LYS A 192 -3.72 -31.24 58.86
N TYR A 193 -3.65 -30.01 58.35
CA TYR A 193 -2.51 -29.10 58.53
C TYR A 193 -2.80 -27.91 59.48
N SER A 194 -3.91 -27.94 60.21
CA SER A 194 -4.28 -26.88 61.17
C SER A 194 -3.20 -26.65 62.22
N ASP A 195 -2.68 -27.74 62.81
CA ASP A 195 -1.59 -27.71 63.80
C ASP A 195 -0.26 -27.23 63.22
N SER A 196 -0.08 -27.35 61.89
CA SER A 196 1.06 -26.79 61.15
C SER A 196 0.87 -25.30 60.81
N GLY A 197 -0.21 -24.66 61.26
CA GLY A 197 -0.53 -23.25 61.03
C GLY A 197 -1.24 -22.96 59.70
N LEU A 198 -1.82 -23.98 59.05
CA LEU A 198 -2.65 -23.85 57.85
C LEU A 198 -4.05 -24.45 58.09
N PRO A 199 -4.96 -23.71 58.75
CA PRO A 199 -6.36 -24.09 58.87
C PRO A 199 -7.09 -23.95 57.53
N PRO A 200 -8.33 -24.48 57.39
CA PRO A 200 -9.14 -24.31 56.19
C PRO A 200 -9.47 -22.84 55.82
N PHE A 201 -9.36 -21.91 56.77
CA PHE A 201 -9.71 -20.49 56.57
C PHE A 201 -8.43 -19.64 56.42
N ILE A 202 -8.22 -19.07 55.24
CA ILE A 202 -6.94 -18.43 54.84
C ILE A 202 -7.11 -16.91 54.81
N GLU A 203 -6.70 -16.24 55.89
CA GLU A 203 -6.83 -14.78 56.06
C GLU A 203 -5.49 -14.02 56.14
N LYS A 204 -4.34 -14.70 56.17
CA LYS A 204 -3.04 -14.12 56.57
C LYS A 204 -1.91 -14.57 55.65
N ASP A 205 -0.99 -13.66 55.30
CA ASP A 205 0.17 -13.97 54.43
C ASP A 205 1.11 -15.05 55.01
N LYS A 206 1.11 -15.22 56.34
CA LYS A 206 1.79 -16.33 57.01
C LYS A 206 1.27 -17.69 56.53
N CYS A 207 -0.03 -17.82 56.28
CA CYS A 207 -0.64 -19.04 55.75
C CYS A 207 -0.18 -19.30 54.31
N ILE A 208 -0.02 -18.27 53.46
CA ILE A 208 0.56 -18.41 52.10
C ILE A 208 2.02 -18.90 52.17
N THR A 209 2.79 -18.41 53.14
CA THR A 209 4.18 -18.87 53.36
C THR A 209 4.26 -20.33 53.81
N ILE A 210 3.32 -20.79 54.64
CA ILE A 210 3.21 -22.19 55.09
C ILE A 210 2.71 -23.08 53.95
N LEU A 211 1.65 -22.66 53.25
CA LEU A 211 1.10 -23.31 52.06
C LEU A 211 2.17 -23.57 51.00
N ARG A 212 3.03 -22.58 50.72
CA ARG A 212 4.18 -22.73 49.81
C ARG A 212 5.16 -23.84 50.23
N LYS A 213 5.40 -24.02 51.54
CA LYS A 213 6.28 -25.08 52.06
C LYS A 213 5.61 -26.46 51.95
N LEU A 214 4.35 -26.55 52.36
CA LEU A 214 3.57 -27.79 52.29
C LEU A 214 3.33 -28.25 50.85
N LEU A 215 3.08 -27.32 49.92
CA LEU A 215 2.97 -27.60 48.48
C LEU A 215 4.25 -28.26 47.91
N TRP A 216 5.42 -27.80 48.35
CA TRP A 216 6.70 -28.42 47.95
C TRP A 216 6.90 -29.81 48.56
N MET A 217 6.58 -29.97 49.85
CA MET A 217 6.77 -31.22 50.58
C MET A 217 5.75 -32.30 50.20
N GLU A 218 4.45 -32.00 50.30
CA GLU A 218 3.37 -32.98 50.13
C GLU A 218 3.06 -33.25 48.65
N VAL A 219 3.19 -32.26 47.75
CA VAL A 219 2.77 -32.39 46.34
C VAL A 219 3.96 -32.54 45.40
N PHE A 220 4.85 -31.55 45.30
CA PHE A 220 5.92 -31.59 44.28
C PHE A 220 6.97 -32.67 44.53
N SER A 221 7.28 -33.02 45.79
CA SER A 221 8.24 -34.09 46.08
C SER A 221 7.70 -35.49 45.71
N GLN A 222 6.39 -35.72 45.91
CA GLN A 222 5.74 -37.00 45.65
C GLN A 222 5.42 -37.20 44.16
N LEU A 223 5.00 -36.14 43.46
CA LEU A 223 4.68 -36.18 42.03
C LEU A 223 5.89 -36.42 41.12
N LYS A 224 7.11 -36.15 41.60
CA LYS A 224 8.38 -36.27 40.86
C LYS A 224 8.34 -35.70 39.43
N LEU A 225 7.81 -34.49 39.26
CA LEU A 225 7.52 -33.89 37.95
C LEU A 225 8.74 -33.84 36.97
N TRP A 226 9.96 -33.96 37.48
CA TRP A 226 11.18 -34.10 36.67
C TRP A 226 11.26 -35.40 35.86
N GLU A 227 10.66 -36.51 36.32
CA GLU A 227 10.70 -37.80 35.60
C GLU A 227 9.96 -37.71 34.25
N PHE A 228 8.93 -36.86 34.14
CA PHE A 228 8.22 -36.58 32.89
C PHE A 228 9.01 -35.73 31.89
N LEU A 229 10.10 -35.09 32.32
CA LEU A 229 11.02 -34.32 31.48
C LEU A 229 12.36 -35.05 31.22
N GLN A 230 12.48 -36.28 31.72
CA GLN A 230 13.64 -37.14 31.52
C GLN A 230 13.33 -38.20 30.46
N VAL A 231 14.31 -38.51 29.61
CA VAL A 231 14.20 -39.68 28.73
C VAL A 231 14.41 -40.93 29.59
N ASN A 232 13.52 -41.93 29.45
CA ASN A 232 13.67 -43.24 30.12
C ASN A 232 15.11 -43.76 29.90
N ILE A 233 15.83 -43.96 31.00
CA ILE A 233 17.30 -44.15 30.98
C ILE A 233 17.68 -45.40 30.19
N GLU A 234 16.94 -46.49 30.36
CA GLU A 234 17.18 -47.78 29.68
C GLU A 234 17.06 -47.65 28.15
N LYS A 235 16.05 -46.91 27.67
CA LYS A 235 15.89 -46.61 26.23
C LYS A 235 16.78 -45.46 25.73
N ALA A 236 17.32 -44.63 26.63
CA ALA A 236 18.19 -43.50 26.29
C ALA A 236 19.66 -43.91 26.16
N VAL A 237 20.16 -44.78 27.05
CA VAL A 237 21.59 -45.18 27.13
C VAL A 237 22.07 -45.76 25.79
N GLU A 238 21.22 -46.52 25.11
CA GLU A 238 21.46 -47.09 23.76
C GLU A 238 21.77 -46.04 22.68
N LYS A 239 21.33 -44.78 22.86
CA LYS A 239 21.43 -43.71 21.85
C LYS A 239 22.16 -42.44 22.31
N PHE A 240 22.42 -42.26 23.61
CA PHE A 240 22.63 -40.92 24.18
C PHE A 240 24.02 -40.64 24.78
N ARG A 241 25.08 -41.32 24.32
CA ARG A 241 26.46 -41.12 24.80
C ARG A 241 27.12 -39.77 24.38
N LYS A 242 26.36 -38.73 24.02
CA LYS A 242 26.89 -37.52 23.34
C LYS A 242 26.32 -36.13 23.66
N VAL A 243 25.23 -35.93 24.41
CA VAL A 243 24.66 -34.56 24.64
C VAL A 243 24.09 -34.37 26.07
N LEU A 244 24.92 -34.09 27.08
CA LEU A 244 24.50 -34.17 28.49
C LEU A 244 24.82 -32.91 29.32
N GLN A 245 23.95 -31.88 29.26
CA GLN A 245 23.87 -30.85 30.33
C GLN A 245 22.61 -29.96 30.42
N ALA A 246 21.58 -30.13 29.57
CA ALA A 246 20.49 -29.13 29.45
C ALA A 246 19.27 -29.28 30.40
N VAL A 247 19.00 -30.49 30.93
CA VAL A 247 17.64 -30.84 31.43
C VAL A 247 17.31 -30.31 32.85
N LEU A 248 18.27 -30.36 33.78
CA LEU A 248 17.99 -30.10 35.22
C LEU A 248 17.51 -28.67 35.51
N CYS A 249 17.95 -27.68 34.74
CA CYS A 249 17.57 -26.28 34.94
C CYS A 249 16.08 -26.04 34.63
N GLN A 250 15.53 -26.71 33.61
CA GLN A 250 14.15 -26.53 33.17
C GLN A 250 13.13 -27.00 34.23
N CYS A 251 13.44 -28.09 34.94
CA CYS A 251 12.57 -28.64 36.00
C CYS A 251 12.39 -27.66 37.17
N ALA A 252 13.47 -27.00 37.61
CA ALA A 252 13.42 -26.02 38.69
C ALA A 252 12.62 -24.76 38.29
N VAL A 253 12.77 -24.30 37.05
CA VAL A 253 11.97 -23.19 36.50
C VAL A 253 10.49 -23.55 36.42
N LEU A 254 10.15 -24.78 35.97
CA LEU A 254 8.77 -25.25 35.90
C LEU A 254 8.09 -25.27 37.27
N CYS A 255 8.70 -25.93 38.28
CA CYS A 255 8.13 -25.98 39.62
C CYS A 255 8.03 -24.59 40.27
N LYS A 256 8.97 -23.67 39.99
CA LYS A 256 8.90 -22.28 40.43
C LYS A 256 7.71 -21.54 39.80
N GLN A 257 7.45 -21.72 38.50
CA GLN A 257 6.32 -21.11 37.80
C GLN A 257 4.99 -21.59 38.37
N ILE A 258 4.79 -22.91 38.49
CA ILE A 258 3.56 -23.50 39.04
C ILE A 258 3.27 -22.95 40.45
N ASN A 259 4.31 -22.85 41.29
CA ASN A 259 4.22 -22.33 42.65
C ASN A 259 3.81 -20.85 42.67
N LEU A 260 4.41 -20.02 41.80
CA LEU A 260 4.05 -18.60 41.67
C LEU A 260 2.59 -18.41 41.23
N THR A 261 2.13 -19.11 40.19
CA THR A 261 0.76 -18.93 39.70
C THR A 261 -0.28 -19.49 40.69
N PHE A 262 -0.01 -20.66 41.29
CA PHE A 262 -0.89 -21.25 42.31
C PHE A 262 -1.09 -20.31 43.52
N LEU A 263 0.00 -19.77 44.07
CA LEU A 263 -0.10 -18.83 45.20
C LEU A 263 -0.76 -17.50 44.76
N GLY A 264 -0.51 -17.04 43.54
CA GLY A 264 -1.18 -15.87 42.96
C GLY A 264 -2.70 -16.02 42.91
N THR A 265 -3.19 -17.17 42.44
CA THR A 265 -4.62 -17.52 42.44
C THR A 265 -5.19 -17.52 43.87
N VAL A 266 -4.55 -18.23 44.81
CA VAL A 266 -5.03 -18.31 46.21
C VAL A 266 -5.07 -16.92 46.87
N CYS A 267 -4.05 -16.08 46.64
CA CYS A 267 -4.03 -14.71 47.14
C CYS A 267 -5.16 -13.87 46.55
N ASN A 268 -5.40 -13.93 45.23
CA ASN A 268 -6.49 -13.20 44.59
C ASN A 268 -7.87 -13.67 45.05
N GLU A 269 -8.09 -14.98 45.12
CA GLU A 269 -9.41 -15.55 45.43
C GLU A 269 -9.80 -15.37 46.91
N ARG A 270 -8.84 -15.31 47.84
CA ARG A 270 -9.12 -15.36 49.30
C ARG A 270 -8.60 -14.16 50.12
N LEU A 271 -7.46 -13.55 49.74
CA LEU A 271 -6.83 -12.47 50.52
C LEU A 271 -7.01 -11.07 49.90
N ALA A 272 -7.04 -10.96 48.58
CA ALA A 272 -7.04 -9.66 47.90
C ALA A 272 -8.29 -8.85 48.25
N ALA A 273 -8.09 -7.59 48.66
CA ALA A 273 -9.18 -6.74 49.15
C ALA A 273 -10.30 -6.51 48.12
N HIS A 274 -9.95 -6.56 46.83
CA HIS A 274 -10.81 -6.42 45.65
C HIS A 274 -11.16 -7.77 44.98
N GLY A 275 -10.66 -8.90 45.52
CA GLY A 275 -10.98 -10.24 45.03
C GLY A 275 -12.32 -10.75 45.56
N PRO A 276 -12.77 -11.95 45.11
CA PRO A 276 -14.06 -12.53 45.51
C PRO A 276 -14.14 -12.96 46.99
N ARG A 277 -13.02 -13.00 47.72
CA ARG A 277 -12.90 -13.40 49.14
C ARG A 277 -13.65 -14.69 49.47
N LEU A 278 -13.37 -15.74 48.68
CA LEU A 278 -13.92 -17.07 48.89
C LEU A 278 -13.48 -17.59 50.26
N GLY A 279 -14.44 -17.96 51.11
CA GLY A 279 -14.26 -18.18 52.56
C GLY A 279 -13.40 -19.41 52.95
N PRO A 280 -13.90 -20.37 53.74
CA PRO A 280 -13.13 -21.58 54.04
C PRO A 280 -12.88 -22.43 52.79
N VAL A 281 -11.77 -23.15 52.79
CA VAL A 281 -11.44 -24.20 51.83
C VAL A 281 -12.35 -25.39 52.10
N THR A 282 -13.08 -25.85 51.08
CA THR A 282 -13.97 -27.01 51.16
C THR A 282 -13.89 -27.84 49.88
N ARG A 283 -14.62 -28.96 49.82
CA ARG A 283 -14.82 -29.72 48.57
C ARG A 283 -15.67 -28.96 47.53
N THR A 284 -16.53 -28.05 47.95
CA THR A 284 -17.34 -27.19 47.05
C THR A 284 -16.64 -25.87 46.69
N ASN A 285 -15.71 -25.41 47.52
CA ASN A 285 -14.93 -24.18 47.36
C ASN A 285 -13.43 -24.48 47.52
N PRO A 286 -12.78 -25.12 46.53
CA PRO A 286 -11.40 -25.58 46.63
C PRO A 286 -10.37 -24.45 46.57
N LEU A 287 -9.14 -24.72 47.02
CA LEU A 287 -7.99 -23.80 47.02
C LEU A 287 -7.72 -23.12 45.67
N VAL A 288 -7.91 -23.85 44.58
CA VAL A 288 -7.81 -23.36 43.20
C VAL A 288 -8.87 -24.06 42.35
N THR A 289 -9.34 -23.37 41.31
CA THR A 289 -10.24 -23.96 40.31
C THR A 289 -9.59 -25.16 39.63
N ARG A 290 -10.28 -26.32 39.64
CA ARG A 290 -9.87 -27.53 38.93
C ARG A 290 -9.76 -27.24 37.44
N TYR A 291 -8.70 -27.72 36.80
CA TYR A 291 -8.48 -27.61 35.35
C TYR A 291 -9.13 -28.73 34.55
N PHE A 292 -9.58 -29.76 35.26
CA PHE A 292 -10.26 -30.91 34.70
C PHE A 292 -11.50 -31.21 35.53
N THR A 293 -12.52 -31.78 34.88
CA THR A 293 -13.56 -32.51 35.59
C THR A 293 -13.28 -34.01 35.49
N PHE A 294 -13.58 -34.67 36.59
CA PHE A 294 -13.31 -36.06 36.91
C PHE A 294 -14.66 -36.65 37.34
N PRO A 295 -15.33 -37.47 36.52
CA PRO A 295 -16.72 -37.90 36.74
C PRO A 295 -16.85 -39.16 37.61
N PHE A 296 -15.73 -39.70 38.10
CA PHE A 296 -15.67 -40.86 38.98
C PHE A 296 -15.64 -40.43 40.46
N GLU A 297 -15.91 -41.37 41.36
CA GLU A 297 -15.78 -41.12 42.81
C GLU A 297 -14.32 -40.87 43.21
N ASP A 298 -14.09 -40.10 44.28
CA ASP A 298 -12.71 -39.81 44.74
C ASP A 298 -12.02 -41.10 45.22
N MET A 299 -10.86 -41.41 44.64
CA MET A 299 -10.10 -42.65 44.83
C MET A 299 -8.68 -42.36 45.31
N THR A 300 -7.87 -43.40 45.58
CA THR A 300 -6.44 -43.17 45.83
C THR A 300 -5.71 -42.78 44.55
N MET A 301 -4.68 -41.94 44.65
CA MET A 301 -3.83 -41.53 43.51
C MET A 301 -3.27 -42.71 42.68
N VAL A 302 -3.12 -43.90 43.28
CA VAL A 302 -2.67 -45.12 42.59
C VAL A 302 -3.76 -45.67 41.67
N GLN A 303 -5.00 -45.76 42.15
CA GLN A 303 -6.17 -46.17 41.36
C GLN A 303 -6.48 -45.15 40.26
N GLU A 304 -6.40 -43.85 40.59
CA GLU A 304 -6.57 -42.78 39.61
C GLU A 304 -5.53 -42.84 38.49
N ASN A 305 -4.27 -43.17 38.81
CA ASN A 305 -3.22 -43.32 37.80
C ASN A 305 -3.48 -44.52 36.86
N GLN A 306 -3.99 -45.65 37.39
CA GLN A 306 -4.40 -46.79 36.56
C GLN A 306 -5.55 -46.43 35.62
N LEU A 307 -6.54 -45.68 36.13
CA LEU A 307 -7.71 -45.21 35.39
C LEU A 307 -7.33 -44.17 34.31
N ILE A 308 -6.39 -43.26 34.61
CA ILE A 308 -5.79 -42.32 33.63
C ILE A 308 -5.03 -43.06 32.51
N GLN A 309 -4.49 -44.24 32.77
CA GLN A 309 -3.76 -45.05 31.78
C GLN A 309 -4.67 -45.95 30.94
N ASN A 310 -5.92 -46.21 31.35
CA ASN A 310 -6.89 -46.94 30.54
C ASN A 310 -7.52 -46.00 29.49
N PRO A 311 -7.35 -46.23 28.17
CA PRO A 311 -7.94 -45.37 27.14
C PRO A 311 -9.47 -45.22 27.22
N TYR A 312 -10.17 -46.24 27.72
CA TYR A 312 -11.64 -46.23 27.85
C TYR A 312 -12.15 -45.40 29.03
N ASP A 313 -11.41 -45.32 30.14
CA ASP A 313 -11.78 -44.47 31.28
C ASP A 313 -11.20 -43.06 31.12
N ALA A 314 -10.01 -42.94 30.51
CA ALA A 314 -9.39 -41.68 30.13
C ALA A 314 -10.20 -40.91 29.07
N CYS A 315 -11.01 -41.55 28.23
CA CYS A 315 -11.97 -40.83 27.38
C CYS A 315 -13.17 -40.26 28.15
N HIS A 316 -13.22 -40.43 29.47
CA HIS A 316 -14.07 -39.71 30.41
C HIS A 316 -13.26 -38.82 31.38
N LEU A 317 -12.02 -38.43 31.03
CA LEU A 317 -11.21 -37.44 31.76
C LEU A 317 -10.91 -36.20 30.89
N LEU A 318 -11.16 -34.99 31.42
CA LEU A 318 -11.78 -33.94 30.59
C LEU A 318 -11.35 -32.48 30.98
N THR A 319 -10.70 -31.69 30.09
CA THR A 319 -10.19 -30.30 30.35
C THR A 319 -11.24 -29.21 30.37
N HIS A 320 -11.01 -28.18 31.17
CA HIS A 320 -11.74 -26.91 31.13
C HIS A 320 -11.14 -25.91 30.12
N ASN A 321 -11.97 -24.98 29.64
CA ASN A 321 -11.54 -23.84 28.82
C ASN A 321 -11.19 -22.64 29.74
N GLY A 322 -10.76 -21.54 29.14
CA GLY A 322 -10.39 -20.32 29.84
C GLY A 322 -9.62 -19.38 28.93
N TRP A 323 -8.85 -18.49 29.52
CA TRP A 323 -7.96 -17.56 28.84
C TRP A 323 -6.63 -17.42 29.60
N VAL A 324 -5.60 -16.88 28.95
CA VAL A 324 -4.23 -16.77 29.48
C VAL A 324 -3.79 -15.31 29.41
N MET A 325 -3.21 -14.78 30.50
CA MET A 325 -2.68 -13.42 30.53
C MET A 325 -1.53 -13.25 29.53
N GLY A 326 -1.74 -12.43 28.50
CA GLY A 326 -0.69 -12.00 27.57
C GLY A 326 -0.16 -13.08 26.61
N ASP A 327 -0.90 -14.18 26.40
CA ASP A 327 -0.52 -15.20 25.43
C ASP A 327 -0.97 -14.83 23.99
N ASP A 328 -0.38 -15.49 22.99
CA ASP A 328 -0.78 -15.32 21.58
C ASP A 328 -2.20 -15.89 21.36
N PRO A 329 -3.21 -15.05 21.02
CA PRO A 329 -4.59 -15.53 20.83
C PRO A 329 -4.75 -16.45 19.62
N LEU A 330 -3.79 -16.46 18.68
CA LEU A 330 -3.78 -17.39 17.55
C LEU A 330 -3.35 -18.81 17.97
N ARG A 331 -2.64 -18.95 19.11
CA ARG A 331 -2.12 -20.22 19.58
C ARG A 331 -3.15 -20.92 20.47
N ASN A 332 -3.60 -22.09 20.05
CA ASN A 332 -4.41 -22.96 20.89
C ASN A 332 -3.59 -23.47 22.10
N PHE A 333 -3.85 -22.90 23.29
CA PHE A 333 -3.16 -23.25 24.53
C PHE A 333 -3.36 -24.71 25.00
N ALA A 334 -4.20 -25.52 24.33
CA ALA A 334 -4.37 -26.95 24.58
C ALA A 334 -3.69 -27.86 23.54
N GLU A 335 -3.04 -27.32 22.51
CA GLU A 335 -2.33 -28.13 21.51
C GLU A 335 -0.97 -28.65 22.00
N PRO A 336 -0.48 -29.79 21.44
CA PRO A 336 0.82 -30.34 21.79
C PRO A 336 1.95 -29.32 21.64
N GLY A 337 2.77 -29.16 22.69
CA GLY A 337 3.81 -28.14 22.77
C GLY A 337 3.41 -26.92 23.64
N SER A 338 2.11 -26.72 23.91
CA SER A 338 1.67 -25.81 24.97
C SER A 338 1.89 -26.42 26.36
N ASN A 339 2.45 -25.63 27.28
CA ASN A 339 2.63 -25.99 28.68
C ASN A 339 1.71 -25.20 29.65
N VAL A 340 0.74 -24.45 29.13
CA VAL A 340 -0.14 -23.54 29.92
C VAL A 340 -0.84 -24.26 31.08
N PHE A 341 -1.47 -25.41 30.81
CA PHE A 341 -2.13 -26.22 31.84
C PHE A 341 -1.13 -26.75 32.88
N LEU A 342 0.04 -27.22 32.45
CA LEU A 342 1.09 -27.74 33.34
C LEU A 342 1.68 -26.64 34.24
N ARG A 343 1.87 -25.43 33.71
CA ARG A 343 2.39 -24.24 34.43
C ARG A 343 1.32 -23.53 35.29
N ARG A 344 0.07 -24.01 35.25
CA ARG A 344 -1.13 -23.38 35.84
C ARG A 344 -1.35 -21.91 35.45
N GLU A 345 -1.12 -21.59 34.18
CA GLU A 345 -1.24 -20.22 33.63
C GLU A 345 -2.65 -19.90 33.09
N LEU A 346 -3.57 -20.87 33.10
CA LEU A 346 -4.94 -20.70 32.62
C LEU A 346 -5.84 -20.06 33.69
N VAL A 347 -6.46 -18.92 33.36
CA VAL A 347 -7.63 -18.41 34.08
C VAL A 347 -8.83 -19.27 33.66
N CYS A 348 -9.08 -20.30 34.45
CA CYS A 348 -9.91 -21.45 34.09
C CYS A 348 -11.40 -21.21 34.37
N TRP A 349 -12.26 -21.55 33.41
CA TRP A 349 -13.72 -21.57 33.57
C TRP A 349 -14.15 -22.96 34.04
N GLY A 350 -14.24 -23.16 35.37
CA GLY A 350 -14.48 -24.47 35.98
C GLY A 350 -15.83 -25.15 35.67
N ASP A 351 -16.71 -24.50 34.90
CA ASP A 351 -18.01 -24.98 34.42
C ASP A 351 -18.06 -25.20 32.90
N SER A 352 -16.95 -24.96 32.19
CA SER A 352 -16.89 -24.80 30.74
C SER A 352 -15.63 -25.42 30.17
N VAL A 353 -15.73 -26.11 29.04
CA VAL A 353 -14.72 -27.08 28.58
C VAL A 353 -14.17 -26.75 27.21
N LYS A 354 -12.89 -26.97 26.95
CA LYS A 354 -12.34 -26.72 25.61
C LYS A 354 -12.74 -27.78 24.58
N LEU A 355 -13.38 -27.36 23.49
CA LEU A 355 -13.75 -28.22 22.37
C LEU A 355 -12.56 -28.52 21.45
N ARG A 356 -12.36 -29.79 21.08
CA ARG A 356 -11.26 -30.26 20.23
C ARG A 356 -11.74 -30.65 18.83
N TYR A 357 -11.70 -29.71 17.90
CA TYR A 357 -12.13 -29.90 16.50
C TYR A 357 -11.11 -30.66 15.62
N GLY A 358 -9.82 -30.67 15.98
CA GLY A 358 -8.76 -31.21 15.11
C GLY A 358 -8.32 -30.24 14.02
N VAL A 359 -7.73 -30.76 12.94
CA VAL A 359 -7.18 -30.00 11.79
C VAL A 359 -8.04 -30.14 10.53
N LYS A 360 -9.12 -30.94 10.59
CA LYS A 360 -10.10 -31.14 9.51
C LYS A 360 -11.38 -31.80 10.05
N PRO A 361 -12.51 -31.76 9.32
CA PRO A 361 -13.77 -32.39 9.76
C PRO A 361 -13.64 -33.88 10.11
N GLU A 362 -12.74 -34.59 9.44
CA GLU A 362 -12.51 -36.02 9.62
C GLU A 362 -11.85 -36.37 10.97
N ASP A 363 -11.25 -35.39 11.67
CA ASP A 363 -10.56 -35.61 12.94
C ASP A 363 -11.53 -35.66 14.14
N CYS A 364 -12.74 -35.09 14.01
CA CYS A 364 -13.81 -35.24 15.00
C CYS A 364 -15.22 -35.15 14.35
N PRO A 365 -15.61 -36.13 13.51
CA PRO A 365 -16.78 -36.00 12.62
C PRO A 365 -18.09 -35.68 13.35
N TYR A 366 -18.28 -36.24 14.55
CA TYR A 366 -19.45 -35.97 15.38
C TYR A 366 -19.56 -34.50 15.78
N LEU A 367 -18.51 -33.92 16.37
CA LEU A 367 -18.48 -32.52 16.80
C LEU A 367 -18.70 -31.57 15.62
N TRP A 368 -18.07 -31.87 14.49
CA TRP A 368 -18.23 -31.13 13.24
C TRP A 368 -19.67 -31.17 12.71
N ALA A 369 -20.33 -32.33 12.71
CA ALA A 369 -21.72 -32.46 12.28
C ALA A 369 -22.71 -31.81 13.27
N TYR A 370 -22.48 -31.95 14.57
CA TYR A 370 -23.31 -31.40 15.63
C TYR A 370 -23.25 -29.85 15.63
N MET A 371 -22.05 -29.27 15.61
CA MET A 371 -21.87 -27.81 15.57
C MET A 371 -22.37 -27.21 14.24
N LYS A 372 -22.23 -27.92 13.11
CA LYS A 372 -22.89 -27.55 11.86
C LYS A 372 -24.41 -27.39 12.05
N LYS A 373 -25.08 -28.38 12.65
CA LYS A 373 -26.54 -28.36 12.87
C LYS A 373 -26.96 -27.22 13.79
N TYR A 374 -26.18 -26.93 14.84
CA TYR A 374 -26.37 -25.76 15.69
C TYR A 374 -26.27 -24.44 14.89
N THR A 375 -25.22 -24.26 14.07
CA THR A 375 -25.09 -23.09 13.19
C THR A 375 -26.22 -22.99 12.15
N GLU A 376 -26.71 -24.11 11.60
CA GLU A 376 -27.86 -24.16 10.68
C GLU A 376 -29.16 -23.66 11.34
N ILE A 377 -29.47 -24.13 12.55
CA ILE A 377 -30.65 -23.69 13.33
C ILE A 377 -30.52 -22.19 13.64
N THR A 378 -29.37 -21.77 14.18
CA THR A 378 -29.15 -20.37 14.55
C THR A 378 -29.25 -19.42 13.35
N ALA A 379 -28.64 -19.74 12.21
CA ALA A 379 -28.69 -18.90 11.01
C ALA A 379 -30.07 -18.88 10.31
N LYS A 380 -30.89 -19.91 10.52
CA LYS A 380 -32.28 -19.99 10.03
C LYS A 380 -33.19 -19.06 10.83
N HIS A 381 -33.10 -19.11 12.16
CA HIS A 381 -34.02 -18.42 13.07
C HIS A 381 -33.57 -16.99 13.39
N PHE A 382 -32.28 -16.75 13.61
CA PHE A 382 -31.76 -15.42 13.89
C PHE A 382 -31.31 -14.70 12.62
N SER A 383 -31.50 -13.38 12.60
CA SER A 383 -31.05 -12.56 11.47
C SER A 383 -29.54 -12.31 11.48
N ARG A 384 -28.91 -12.54 12.63
CA ARG A 384 -27.58 -12.06 13.00
C ARG A 384 -26.95 -12.99 14.05
N VAL A 385 -25.63 -13.00 14.14
CA VAL A 385 -24.85 -13.80 15.11
C VAL A 385 -23.84 -12.91 15.82
N HIS A 386 -23.70 -13.09 17.14
CA HIS A 386 -22.58 -12.57 17.92
C HIS A 386 -21.55 -13.70 18.16
N LEU A 387 -20.26 -13.36 18.02
CA LEU A 387 -19.14 -14.27 18.21
C LEU A 387 -18.40 -13.88 19.50
N ASP A 388 -18.79 -14.53 20.60
CA ASP A 388 -18.03 -14.56 21.85
C ASP A 388 -16.59 -15.02 21.59
N ASN A 389 -15.63 -14.34 22.24
CA ASN A 389 -14.20 -14.66 22.21
C ASN A 389 -13.69 -15.10 20.82
N CYS A 390 -14.00 -14.29 19.80
CA CYS A 390 -13.73 -14.64 18.40
C CYS A 390 -12.23 -14.78 18.13
N HIS A 391 -11.38 -14.06 18.87
CA HIS A 391 -9.92 -14.11 18.75
C HIS A 391 -9.35 -15.48 19.12
N SER A 392 -9.89 -16.16 20.15
CA SER A 392 -9.48 -17.53 20.52
C SER A 392 -10.05 -18.62 19.59
N THR A 393 -10.91 -18.27 18.62
CA THR A 393 -11.73 -19.24 17.84
C THR A 393 -11.12 -19.52 16.46
N PHE A 394 -9.91 -20.07 16.42
CA PHE A 394 -9.12 -20.08 15.19
C PHE A 394 -9.53 -21.14 14.14
N MET A 395 -9.31 -20.79 12.87
CA MET A 395 -9.42 -21.59 11.62
C MET A 395 -10.75 -22.29 11.28
N TRP A 396 -11.47 -22.89 12.23
CA TRP A 396 -12.62 -23.77 11.97
C TRP A 396 -13.96 -23.03 11.92
N LEU A 397 -14.06 -21.92 12.65
CA LEU A 397 -15.16 -20.96 12.52
C LEU A 397 -15.28 -20.43 11.08
N ARG A 398 -14.14 -20.29 10.38
CA ARG A 398 -14.04 -19.93 8.95
C ARG A 398 -14.59 -21.01 8.01
N TYR A 399 -14.72 -22.25 8.44
CA TYR A 399 -15.43 -23.29 7.69
C TYR A 399 -16.94 -23.17 7.95
N MET A 400 -17.35 -23.10 9.22
CA MET A 400 -18.76 -23.04 9.63
C MET A 400 -19.50 -21.83 9.06
N LEU A 401 -19.04 -20.60 9.33
CA LEU A 401 -19.72 -19.38 8.88
C LEU A 401 -19.76 -19.25 7.34
N ARG A 402 -18.75 -19.81 6.66
CA ARG A 402 -18.54 -19.70 5.21
C ARG A 402 -19.38 -20.68 4.40
N LEU A 403 -19.67 -21.87 4.93
CA LEU A 403 -20.40 -22.94 4.24
C LEU A 403 -21.85 -23.10 4.69
N ILE A 404 -22.19 -22.64 5.90
CA ILE A 404 -23.51 -22.88 6.50
C ILE A 404 -24.28 -21.58 6.66
N SER A 405 -23.83 -20.67 7.53
CA SER A 405 -24.70 -19.58 7.98
C SER A 405 -25.02 -18.56 6.88
N ARG A 406 -24.05 -18.18 6.04
CA ARG A 406 -24.29 -17.33 4.86
C ARG A 406 -24.91 -18.07 3.66
N VAL A 407 -24.96 -19.40 3.66
CA VAL A 407 -25.68 -20.19 2.63
C VAL A 407 -27.16 -20.33 2.99
N VAL A 408 -27.47 -20.54 4.27
CA VAL A 408 -28.84 -20.47 4.82
C VAL A 408 -29.39 -19.04 4.74
N ARG A 409 -28.56 -18.04 5.06
CA ARG A 409 -28.96 -16.62 5.09
C ARG A 409 -27.89 -15.70 4.47
N PRO A 410 -27.99 -15.35 3.17
CA PRO A 410 -26.99 -14.51 2.48
C PRO A 410 -26.72 -13.14 3.14
N ASN A 411 -27.75 -12.52 3.72
CA ASN A 411 -27.66 -11.24 4.43
C ASN A 411 -27.49 -11.42 5.96
N LEU A 412 -26.79 -12.46 6.41
CA LEU A 412 -26.41 -12.61 7.81
C LEU A 412 -25.43 -11.50 8.22
N TYR A 413 -25.78 -10.77 9.28
CA TYR A 413 -24.90 -9.77 9.91
C TYR A 413 -24.15 -10.43 11.07
N VAL A 414 -22.82 -10.27 11.09
CA VAL A 414 -21.93 -10.92 12.05
C VAL A 414 -21.24 -9.87 12.90
N ILE A 415 -21.39 -9.98 14.21
CA ILE A 415 -20.67 -9.19 15.21
C ILE A 415 -19.61 -10.08 15.85
N ALA A 416 -18.44 -9.54 16.18
CA ALA A 416 -17.40 -10.28 16.91
C ALA A 416 -16.81 -9.49 18.07
N GLU A 417 -16.57 -10.17 19.18
CA GLU A 417 -15.65 -9.72 20.21
C GLU A 417 -14.21 -10.11 19.83
N LEU A 418 -13.46 -9.12 19.35
CA LEU A 418 -12.15 -9.32 18.74
C LEU A 418 -11.16 -8.27 19.24
N PHE A 419 -10.10 -8.76 19.87
CA PHE A 419 -9.00 -7.97 20.43
C PHE A 419 -7.70 -8.77 20.29
N THR A 420 -7.05 -8.70 19.12
CA THR A 420 -5.80 -9.46 18.87
C THR A 420 -4.52 -8.71 19.26
N GLY A 421 -4.64 -7.51 19.82
CA GLY A 421 -3.50 -6.62 20.12
C GLY A 421 -2.87 -5.94 18.90
N SER A 422 -3.33 -6.25 17.68
CA SER A 422 -2.85 -5.65 16.42
C SER A 422 -4.01 -5.42 15.47
N GLU A 423 -4.20 -4.18 15.03
CA GLU A 423 -5.21 -3.83 14.01
C GLU A 423 -5.04 -4.66 12.72
N GLN A 424 -3.80 -4.96 12.35
CA GLN A 424 -3.47 -5.73 11.15
C GLN A 424 -3.80 -7.22 11.28
N LEU A 425 -3.93 -7.74 12.51
CA LEU A 425 -4.48 -9.07 12.80
C LEU A 425 -6.00 -9.02 12.93
N ASP A 426 -6.58 -8.02 13.61
CA ASP A 426 -8.03 -7.79 13.66
C ASP A 426 -8.61 -7.73 12.23
N ASN A 427 -7.99 -6.95 11.33
CA ASN A 427 -8.37 -6.86 9.91
C ASN A 427 -8.28 -8.21 9.18
N LEU A 428 -7.30 -9.07 9.52
CA LEU A 428 -7.15 -10.39 8.92
C LEU A 428 -8.32 -11.32 9.27
N PHE A 429 -8.80 -11.27 10.52
CA PHE A 429 -10.03 -11.97 10.94
C PHE A 429 -11.26 -11.38 10.22
N VAL A 430 -11.43 -10.05 10.23
CA VAL A 430 -12.56 -9.38 9.57
C VAL A 430 -12.65 -9.76 8.09
N ASN A 431 -11.54 -9.67 7.37
CA ASN A 431 -11.42 -10.03 5.96
C ASN A 431 -11.68 -11.53 5.70
N ARG A 432 -11.11 -12.44 6.51
CA ARG A 432 -11.19 -13.89 6.25
C ARG A 432 -12.47 -14.56 6.75
N LEU A 433 -13.17 -13.97 7.72
CA LEU A 433 -14.46 -14.44 8.25
C LEU A 433 -15.66 -13.66 7.67
N GLY A 434 -15.45 -12.46 7.12
CA GLY A 434 -16.53 -11.56 6.71
C GLY A 434 -17.33 -11.03 7.89
N ILE A 435 -16.64 -10.65 8.98
CA ILE A 435 -17.27 -10.00 10.14
C ILE A 435 -17.79 -8.63 9.72
N THR A 436 -19.03 -8.31 10.07
CA THR A 436 -19.64 -7.03 9.72
C THR A 436 -19.26 -5.93 10.70
N SER A 437 -19.24 -6.21 12.01
CA SER A 437 -18.91 -5.22 13.04
C SER A 437 -18.11 -5.81 14.19
N LEU A 438 -17.23 -5.01 14.79
CA LEU A 438 -16.47 -5.38 15.99
C LEU A 438 -17.08 -4.70 17.22
N VAL A 439 -17.11 -5.39 18.36
CA VAL A 439 -17.51 -4.78 19.63
C VAL A 439 -16.45 -3.79 20.09
N ARG A 440 -16.89 -2.59 20.47
CA ARG A 440 -16.10 -1.53 21.10
C ARG A 440 -16.99 -0.87 22.17
N GLY A 441 -16.45 -0.64 23.37
CA GLY A 441 -17.25 -0.27 24.54
C GLY A 441 -17.35 1.24 24.80
N THR A 442 -18.44 1.87 24.38
CA THR A 442 -18.87 3.21 24.86
C THR A 442 -20.39 3.24 25.07
N ALA A 443 -20.88 4.23 25.81
CA ALA A 443 -22.30 4.38 26.14
C ALA A 443 -22.75 5.84 25.97
N ASP A 444 -23.35 6.17 24.83
CA ASP A 444 -23.82 7.51 24.45
C ASP A 444 -25.32 7.55 24.07
N CYS A 445 -25.86 8.75 23.83
CA CYS A 445 -27.28 8.99 23.56
C CYS A 445 -27.74 8.47 22.18
N LYS A 446 -28.86 7.74 22.15
CA LYS A 446 -29.13 6.72 21.11
C LYS A 446 -30.10 7.18 20.00
N ARG A 447 -31.17 7.92 20.34
CA ARG A 447 -32.16 8.41 19.34
C ARG A 447 -31.53 9.44 18.39
N LEU A 448 -30.75 10.39 18.95
CA LEU A 448 -30.02 11.41 18.19
C LEU A 448 -28.97 10.77 17.26
N HIS A 449 -28.22 9.77 17.74
CA HIS A 449 -27.24 9.04 16.93
C HIS A 449 -27.86 8.45 15.65
N VAL A 450 -28.98 7.72 15.77
CA VAL A 450 -29.66 7.11 14.60
C VAL A 450 -30.09 8.18 13.58
N SER A 451 -30.63 9.31 14.06
CA SER A 451 -31.04 10.42 13.19
C SER A 451 -29.85 10.99 12.42
N LEU A 452 -28.78 11.40 13.11
CA LEU A 452 -27.61 12.03 12.51
C LEU A 452 -26.84 11.09 11.58
N THR A 453 -26.64 9.83 11.98
CA THR A 453 -25.94 8.87 11.11
C THR A 453 -26.75 8.55 9.85
N SER A 454 -28.09 8.52 9.91
CA SER A 454 -28.93 8.36 8.71
C SER A 454 -28.84 9.54 7.73
N GLN A 455 -28.38 10.69 8.20
CA GLN A 455 -28.16 11.92 7.43
C GLN A 455 -26.67 12.15 7.10
N HIS A 456 -25.82 11.11 7.20
CA HIS A 456 -24.40 11.13 6.83
C HIS A 456 -23.52 12.09 7.64
N TYR A 457 -23.87 12.36 8.90
CA TYR A 457 -23.03 13.13 9.83
C TYR A 457 -21.82 12.31 10.29
N ILE A 458 -20.62 12.87 10.13
CA ILE A 458 -19.33 12.32 10.59
C ILE A 458 -19.16 12.58 12.10
N VAL A 459 -18.12 12.06 12.74
CA VAL A 459 -17.80 12.28 14.17
C VAL A 459 -16.38 12.82 14.34
N TYR A 460 -16.25 13.89 15.11
CA TYR A 460 -15.02 14.42 15.68
C TYR A 460 -15.18 14.48 17.21
N VAL A 461 -14.09 14.26 17.95
CA VAL A 461 -14.09 14.26 19.42
C VAL A 461 -12.91 15.08 19.90
N ASP A 462 -13.21 16.15 20.64
CA ASP A 462 -12.25 17.02 21.29
C ASP A 462 -12.38 16.84 22.81
N GLN A 463 -11.31 16.44 23.49
CA GLN A 463 -11.28 16.49 24.96
C GLN A 463 -10.96 17.93 25.38
N LEU A 464 -11.87 18.57 26.12
CA LEU A 464 -11.72 19.96 26.55
C LEU A 464 -10.96 20.06 27.88
N ASP A 465 -11.19 19.12 28.80
CA ASP A 465 -10.42 18.95 30.04
C ASP A 465 -10.53 17.49 30.58
N ASP A 466 -10.08 17.25 31.82
CA ASP A 466 -10.07 15.93 32.48
C ASP A 466 -11.47 15.35 32.79
N ASP A 467 -12.52 16.19 32.68
CA ASP A 467 -13.91 15.87 32.95
C ASP A 467 -14.83 16.08 31.74
N ILE A 468 -14.45 16.89 30.74
CA ILE A 468 -15.33 17.30 29.63
C ILE A 468 -14.82 16.83 28.26
N MET A 469 -15.71 16.16 27.52
CA MET A 469 -15.53 15.83 26.11
C MET A 469 -16.60 16.52 25.25
N ALA A 470 -16.17 17.15 24.17
CA ALA A 470 -17.03 17.69 23.13
C ALA A 470 -17.01 16.77 21.89
N VAL A 471 -18.18 16.32 21.46
CA VAL A 471 -18.35 15.50 20.26
C VAL A 471 -19.04 16.34 19.20
N THR A 472 -18.28 16.78 18.20
CA THR A 472 -18.78 17.54 17.06
C THR A 472 -19.12 16.59 15.92
N ARG A 473 -20.37 16.58 15.47
CA ARG A 473 -20.82 15.82 14.30
C ARG A 473 -21.18 16.77 13.15
N PRO A 474 -20.36 16.89 12.09
CA PRO A 474 -20.70 17.67 10.89
C PRO A 474 -21.25 16.78 9.77
N CYS A 475 -22.23 17.27 9.01
CA CYS A 475 -22.67 16.67 7.75
C CYS A 475 -21.93 17.32 6.57
N PRO A 476 -21.13 16.57 5.78
CA PRO A 476 -20.38 17.15 4.66
C PRO A 476 -21.26 17.72 3.52
N SER A 477 -22.50 17.25 3.38
CA SER A 477 -23.40 17.61 2.27
C SER A 477 -24.40 18.71 2.61
N THR A 478 -24.80 18.87 3.89
CA THR A 478 -25.67 19.99 4.32
C THR A 478 -24.90 21.11 5.03
N HIS A 479 -23.64 20.88 5.39
CA HIS A 479 -22.80 21.73 6.26
C HIS A 479 -23.37 22.02 7.66
N GLN A 480 -24.50 21.43 8.03
CA GLN A 480 -25.02 21.48 9.40
C GLN A 480 -24.11 20.66 10.33
N SER A 481 -24.05 21.05 11.60
CA SER A 481 -23.28 20.35 12.62
C SER A 481 -24.04 20.30 13.94
N VAL A 482 -23.98 19.17 14.63
CA VAL A 482 -24.51 18.99 15.99
C VAL A 482 -23.35 18.76 16.93
N VAL A 483 -23.30 19.56 18.01
CA VAL A 483 -22.27 19.48 19.05
C VAL A 483 -22.90 18.93 20.32
N MET A 484 -22.29 17.89 20.89
CA MET A 484 -22.66 17.32 22.19
C MET A 484 -21.50 17.54 23.16
N SER A 485 -21.71 18.36 24.19
CA SER A 485 -20.80 18.39 25.35
C SER A 485 -21.23 17.33 26.36
N ARG A 486 -20.28 16.62 26.96
CA ARG A 486 -20.52 15.56 27.94
C ARG A 486 -19.50 15.66 29.08
N ILE A 487 -20.01 15.59 30.31
CA ILE A 487 -19.20 15.39 31.51
C ILE A 487 -18.96 13.88 31.73
N ALA A 488 -17.74 13.52 32.09
CA ALA A 488 -17.34 12.18 32.51
C ALA A 488 -17.72 11.96 33.98
N PHE A 489 -18.58 10.98 34.24
CA PHE A 489 -19.10 10.72 35.58
C PHE A 489 -18.01 10.18 36.54
N LYS A 490 -17.58 11.00 37.48
CA LYS A 490 -16.82 10.64 38.70
C LYS A 490 -17.75 10.80 39.92
N ASN A 491 -17.50 10.09 41.03
CA ASN A 491 -18.36 10.18 42.22
C ASN A 491 -18.32 11.63 42.79
N PRO A 492 -19.44 12.39 42.77
CA PRO A 492 -19.48 13.78 43.21
C PRO A 492 -19.18 13.98 44.71
N GLU A 493 -19.30 12.94 45.54
CA GLU A 493 -18.88 12.98 46.95
C GLU A 493 -17.35 13.08 47.13
N THR A 494 -16.59 12.70 46.08
CA THR A 494 -15.13 12.50 46.15
C THR A 494 -14.34 13.28 45.10
N HIS A 495 -15.01 13.77 44.05
CA HIS A 495 -14.38 14.50 42.94
C HIS A 495 -14.95 15.91 42.82
N GLN A 496 -14.09 16.92 42.96
CA GLN A 496 -14.44 18.32 42.75
C GLN A 496 -14.27 18.70 41.28
N TYR A 497 -15.40 18.81 40.57
CA TYR A 497 -15.44 19.43 39.24
C TYR A 497 -15.05 20.91 39.31
N ARG A 498 -14.42 21.45 38.27
CA ARG A 498 -14.00 22.87 38.23
C ARG A 498 -15.20 23.80 38.11
N GLU A 499 -15.27 24.83 38.95
CA GLU A 499 -16.32 25.87 38.89
C GLU A 499 -16.27 26.69 37.59
N HIS A 500 -15.09 26.83 36.99
CA HIS A 500 -14.86 27.59 35.76
C HIS A 500 -14.44 26.65 34.63
N LEU A 501 -15.32 26.51 33.63
CA LEU A 501 -15.10 25.71 32.43
C LEU A 501 -14.53 26.58 31.30
N THR A 502 -13.67 25.99 30.46
CA THR A 502 -13.15 26.69 29.28
C THR A 502 -14.25 26.88 28.23
N PRO A 503 -14.50 28.10 27.71
CA PRO A 503 -15.56 28.33 26.72
C PRO A 503 -15.33 27.55 25.42
N MET A 504 -16.34 26.80 24.97
CA MET A 504 -16.29 26.10 23.68
C MET A 504 -16.70 27.04 22.53
N TYR A 505 -15.77 27.31 21.61
CA TYR A 505 -16.01 28.17 20.45
C TYR A 505 -16.50 27.37 19.24
N VAL A 506 -17.83 27.28 19.06
CA VAL A 506 -18.45 26.62 17.91
C VAL A 506 -18.58 27.61 16.73
N PRO A 507 -17.89 27.39 15.58
CA PRO A 507 -17.92 28.32 14.45
C PRO A 507 -19.18 28.12 13.59
N GLY A 508 -20.26 28.85 13.90
CA GLY A 508 -21.50 28.81 13.10
C GLY A 508 -22.65 29.60 13.72
N LYS A 509 -23.87 29.32 13.26
CA LYS A 509 -25.12 29.73 13.93
C LYS A 509 -25.64 28.52 14.72
N ILE A 510 -25.82 28.68 16.03
CA ILE A 510 -26.59 27.72 16.84
C ILE A 510 -28.07 28.00 16.59
N GLU A 511 -28.85 26.98 16.20
CA GLU A 511 -30.26 27.13 15.83
C GLU A 511 -31.21 26.70 16.96
N GLU A 512 -30.90 25.62 17.66
CA GLU A 512 -31.60 25.10 18.84
C GLU A 512 -30.63 24.34 19.75
N VAL A 513 -31.02 24.11 21.01
CA VAL A 513 -30.45 23.04 21.84
C VAL A 513 -31.38 21.84 21.74
N ILE A 514 -30.97 20.84 20.95
CA ILE A 514 -31.80 19.68 20.60
C ILE A 514 -32.18 18.87 21.86
N LEU A 515 -31.21 18.62 22.75
CA LEU A 515 -31.39 17.85 23.97
C LEU A 515 -30.40 18.29 25.05
N GLU A 516 -30.91 18.57 26.24
CA GLU A 516 -30.18 18.71 27.50
C GLU A 516 -30.58 17.52 28.41
N ALA A 517 -29.61 16.91 29.08
CA ALA A 517 -29.87 15.83 30.04
C ALA A 517 -28.95 15.94 31.26
N CYS A 518 -29.52 15.90 32.46
CA CYS A 518 -28.81 16.02 33.73
C CYS A 518 -29.19 14.89 34.68
N THR A 519 -28.22 14.29 35.36
CA THR A 519 -28.50 13.33 36.45
C THR A 519 -28.66 14.11 37.74
N VAL A 520 -29.84 14.01 38.34
CA VAL A 520 -30.24 14.75 39.54
C VAL A 520 -30.43 13.77 40.68
N ASP A 521 -29.79 14.04 41.82
CA ASP A 521 -30.04 13.32 43.08
C ASP A 521 -31.35 13.82 43.70
N ARG A 522 -32.13 12.89 44.25
CA ARG A 522 -33.39 13.14 44.94
C ARG A 522 -33.26 12.62 46.35
N ASN A 523 -33.77 13.38 47.31
CA ASN A 523 -33.99 12.95 48.70
C ASN A 523 -35.08 11.86 48.78
N ALA A 524 -34.74 10.67 48.26
CA ALA A 524 -35.48 9.43 48.36
C ALA A 524 -34.71 8.48 49.31
N GLU A 525 -35.32 7.35 49.65
CA GLU A 525 -34.64 6.32 50.42
C GLU A 525 -33.42 5.76 49.66
N SER A 526 -32.38 5.39 50.41
CA SER A 526 -31.16 4.82 49.84
C SER A 526 -31.43 3.47 49.15
N TYR A 527 -30.52 3.05 48.26
CA TYR A 527 -30.70 1.82 47.48
C TYR A 527 -30.85 0.57 48.38
N VAL A 528 -32.07 0.06 48.49
CA VAL A 528 -32.37 -1.26 49.05
C VAL A 528 -32.37 -2.28 47.92
N LYS A 529 -31.56 -3.34 48.05
CA LYS A 529 -31.52 -4.46 47.10
C LYS A 529 -32.74 -5.37 47.30
N TYR A 530 -33.51 -5.60 46.24
CA TYR A 530 -34.59 -6.59 46.25
C TYR A 530 -34.04 -8.00 46.02
N GLU A 531 -34.55 -9.00 46.76
CA GLU A 531 -34.05 -10.38 46.63
C GLU A 531 -34.46 -11.08 45.32
N ARG A 532 -35.64 -10.72 44.77
CA ARG A 532 -36.27 -11.42 43.65
C ARG A 532 -36.22 -10.67 42.30
N PHE A 533 -35.80 -9.41 42.31
CA PHE A 533 -35.81 -8.54 41.14
C PHE A 533 -34.59 -7.63 41.13
N ILE A 534 -34.02 -7.36 39.95
CA ILE A 534 -32.96 -6.37 39.78
C ILE A 534 -33.62 -4.99 39.71
N ASN A 535 -33.49 -4.20 40.78
CA ASN A 535 -33.99 -2.82 40.85
C ASN A 535 -32.88 -1.79 40.56
N GLY A 536 -33.27 -0.62 40.05
CA GLY A 536 -32.37 0.53 39.89
C GLY A 536 -32.20 1.33 41.19
N MET A 537 -31.30 2.31 41.17
CA MET A 537 -31.10 3.27 42.28
C MET A 537 -32.23 4.31 42.26
N PRO A 538 -33.08 4.40 43.31
CA PRO A 538 -34.27 5.26 43.28
C PRO A 538 -33.98 6.73 43.53
N ASN A 539 -32.82 7.06 44.11
CA ASN A 539 -32.41 8.43 44.41
C ASN A 539 -31.86 9.16 43.17
N TYR A 540 -31.43 8.47 42.11
CA TYR A 540 -30.96 9.12 40.88
C TYR A 540 -32.00 9.10 39.77
N MET A 541 -32.32 10.28 39.24
CA MET A 541 -33.17 10.45 38.06
C MET A 541 -32.46 11.27 36.99
N VAL A 542 -32.67 10.96 35.71
CA VAL A 542 -32.21 11.81 34.61
C VAL A 542 -33.33 12.76 34.22
N GLU A 543 -33.17 14.05 34.47
CA GLU A 543 -34.01 15.08 33.85
C GLU A 543 -33.57 15.26 32.39
N ILE A 544 -34.53 15.32 31.47
CA ILE A 544 -34.29 15.53 30.04
C ILE A 544 -35.16 16.69 29.57
N ARG A 545 -34.58 17.60 28.81
CA ARG A 545 -35.26 18.71 28.13
C ARG A 545 -34.91 18.65 26.64
N GLU A 546 -35.92 18.67 25.77
CA GLU A 546 -35.74 18.60 24.31
C GLU A 546 -36.18 19.93 23.66
N HIS A 547 -35.55 20.32 22.55
CA HIS A 547 -35.90 21.50 21.71
C HIS A 547 -35.95 22.85 22.46
N ILE A 548 -34.92 23.18 23.24
CA ILE A 548 -34.83 24.47 23.94
C ILE A 548 -34.49 25.57 22.92
N GLN A 549 -35.41 26.53 22.74
CA GLN A 549 -35.22 27.66 21.83
C GLN A 549 -34.22 28.68 22.39
N VAL A 550 -33.15 28.95 21.66
CA VAL A 550 -32.14 29.94 22.04
C VAL A 550 -32.70 31.36 21.83
N GLY A 551 -32.63 32.19 22.88
CA GLY A 551 -33.22 33.53 22.90
C GLY A 551 -32.70 34.46 21.79
N LYS A 552 -33.58 35.35 21.29
CA LYS A 552 -33.43 36.16 20.06
C LYS A 552 -32.22 37.11 19.96
N TRP A 553 -31.33 37.15 20.95
CA TRP A 553 -30.26 38.15 21.06
C TRP A 553 -29.03 37.86 20.18
N PHE A 554 -28.66 36.60 19.98
CA PHE A 554 -27.43 36.24 19.22
C PHE A 554 -27.57 36.29 17.69
N SER A 555 -28.79 36.36 17.15
CA SER A 555 -29.02 36.16 15.71
C SER A 555 -28.55 37.32 14.82
N ALA A 556 -28.28 38.51 15.38
CA ALA A 556 -27.84 39.67 14.59
C ALA A 556 -26.34 39.60 14.25
N VAL A 557 -25.48 39.38 15.26
CA VAL A 557 -24.02 39.56 15.16
C VAL A 557 -23.36 38.54 14.23
N PHE A 558 -23.77 37.26 14.31
CA PHE A 558 -23.20 36.19 13.48
C PHE A 558 -23.56 36.26 11.98
N THR A 559 -24.44 37.18 11.58
CA THR A 559 -24.85 37.31 10.17
C THR A 559 -23.73 37.86 9.27
N TYR A 560 -22.74 38.57 9.83
CA TYR A 560 -21.68 39.27 9.08
C TYR A 560 -20.38 38.45 8.87
N LEU A 561 -20.22 37.29 9.51
CA LEU A 561 -18.99 36.46 9.44
C LEU A 561 -19.11 35.21 8.55
N LYS A 562 -20.11 35.19 7.67
CA LYS A 562 -20.30 34.15 6.65
C LYS A 562 -19.37 34.44 5.45
N HIS A 563 -18.76 33.47 4.76
CA HIS A 563 -19.13 32.07 4.56
C HIS A 563 -17.90 31.14 4.55
N ILE A 564 -18.14 29.84 4.74
CA ILE A 564 -17.17 28.72 4.76
C ILE A 564 -16.25 28.67 6.01
N PRO A 565 -16.30 27.58 6.82
CA PRO A 565 -15.33 27.35 7.90
C PRO A 565 -13.91 27.14 7.37
N ARG A 566 -12.91 27.82 7.95
CA ARG A 566 -11.51 27.76 7.50
C ARG A 566 -10.90 26.35 7.44
N TYR A 567 -11.36 25.42 8.27
CA TYR A 567 -10.88 24.03 8.22
C TYR A 567 -11.37 23.25 6.99
N LEU A 568 -12.55 23.58 6.45
CA LEU A 568 -13.04 22.99 5.19
C LEU A 568 -12.32 23.57 3.97
N VAL A 569 -11.75 24.78 4.06
CA VAL A 569 -11.02 25.41 2.94
C VAL A 569 -9.89 24.51 2.46
N CYS A 570 -9.13 23.86 3.36
CA CYS A 570 -8.08 22.92 2.96
C CYS A 570 -8.62 21.70 2.19
N ILE A 571 -9.79 21.17 2.57
CA ILE A 571 -10.41 20.01 1.90
C ILE A 571 -11.00 20.43 0.54
N VAL A 572 -11.72 21.55 0.51
CA VAL A 572 -12.34 22.10 -0.71
C VAL A 572 -11.28 22.53 -1.72
N ILE A 573 -10.19 23.19 -1.27
CA ILE A 573 -9.04 23.49 -2.14
C ILE A 573 -8.38 22.21 -2.63
N LYS A 574 -8.23 21.17 -1.80
CA LYS A 574 -7.63 19.90 -2.26
C LYS A 574 -8.50 19.18 -3.30
N ILE A 575 -9.82 19.20 -3.14
CA ILE A 575 -10.78 18.68 -4.14
C ILE A 575 -10.70 19.51 -5.42
N ILE A 576 -10.78 20.83 -5.34
CA ILE A 576 -10.67 21.73 -6.50
C ILE A 576 -9.32 21.54 -7.22
N ILE A 577 -8.19 21.47 -6.50
CA ILE A 577 -6.85 21.27 -7.08
C ILE A 577 -6.64 19.85 -7.64
N ILE A 578 -7.47 18.86 -7.29
CA ILE A 578 -7.40 17.49 -7.85
C ILE A 578 -8.38 17.29 -9.02
N ASP A 579 -9.60 17.82 -8.94
CA ASP A 579 -10.60 17.70 -10.00
C ASP A 579 -10.38 18.73 -11.13
N ALA A 580 -9.90 19.94 -10.81
CA ALA A 580 -9.59 20.95 -11.82
C ALA A 580 -8.55 20.46 -12.85
N PRO A 581 -7.39 19.85 -12.52
CA PRO A 581 -6.47 19.35 -13.53
C PRO A 581 -7.03 18.20 -14.38
N VAL A 582 -8.05 17.45 -13.94
CA VAL A 582 -8.72 16.46 -14.81
C VAL A 582 -9.52 17.16 -15.92
N TYR A 583 -10.32 18.16 -15.56
CA TYR A 583 -11.02 19.01 -16.55
C TYR A 583 -10.06 19.90 -17.35
N THR A 584 -8.98 20.36 -16.72
CA THR A 584 -8.01 21.31 -17.31
C THR A 584 -6.97 20.60 -18.16
N LEU A 585 -6.69 19.30 -17.98
CA LEU A 585 -5.95 18.51 -18.98
C LEU A 585 -6.73 18.38 -20.29
N LEU A 586 -8.06 18.26 -20.20
CA LEU A 586 -8.95 18.32 -21.37
C LEU A 586 -8.99 19.73 -22.02
N HIS A 587 -8.90 20.80 -21.22
CA HIS A 587 -8.97 22.19 -21.72
C HIS A 587 -7.61 22.82 -22.13
N ILE A 588 -6.49 22.41 -21.53
CA ILE A 588 -5.12 22.83 -21.89
C ILE A 588 -4.81 22.46 -23.35
N LYS A 589 -5.43 21.39 -23.86
CA LYS A 589 -5.38 21.01 -25.28
C LYS A 589 -5.83 22.12 -26.23
N ASN A 590 -6.67 23.07 -25.76
CA ASN A 590 -7.09 24.25 -26.50
C ASN A 590 -6.33 25.53 -26.12
N LEU A 591 -5.83 25.66 -24.89
CA LEU A 591 -5.07 26.84 -24.45
C LEU A 591 -3.60 26.85 -24.94
N LEU A 592 -3.05 25.70 -25.35
CA LEU A 592 -1.72 25.60 -25.96
C LEU A 592 -1.72 25.89 -27.48
N GLN A 593 -2.59 26.77 -27.98
CA GLN A 593 -2.59 27.13 -29.41
C GLN A 593 -1.36 27.96 -29.85
N ASN A 594 -0.67 28.63 -28.92
CA ASN A 594 0.63 29.26 -29.17
C ASN A 594 1.76 28.33 -28.70
N VAL A 595 2.14 27.37 -29.55
CA VAL A 595 3.13 26.34 -29.19
C VAL A 595 4.55 26.86 -29.29
N VAL A 596 5.28 26.75 -28.18
CA VAL A 596 6.70 27.08 -28.11
C VAL A 596 7.38 26.01 -27.27
N THR A 597 8.40 25.36 -27.82
CA THR A 597 9.26 24.44 -27.06
C THR A 597 10.15 25.21 -26.09
N TYR A 598 10.41 24.59 -24.94
CA TYR A 598 11.38 25.03 -23.96
C TYR A 598 12.40 23.90 -23.82
N ALA A 599 13.70 24.21 -23.78
CA ALA A 599 14.71 23.16 -23.58
C ALA A 599 14.67 22.54 -22.16
N GLY A 600 14.10 23.26 -21.19
CA GLY A 600 13.86 22.76 -19.84
C GLY A 600 13.37 23.84 -18.88
N LEU A 601 12.52 23.47 -17.90
CA LEU A 601 12.04 24.38 -16.86
C LEU A 601 12.84 24.17 -15.56
N PRO A 602 13.14 25.23 -14.79
CA PRO A 602 12.89 26.65 -15.08
C PRO A 602 13.97 27.31 -15.97
N HIS A 603 15.16 26.72 -16.06
CA HIS A 603 16.39 27.41 -16.50
C HIS A 603 16.42 27.84 -17.97
N PHE A 604 15.69 27.17 -18.86
CA PHE A 604 15.63 27.46 -20.30
C PHE A 604 14.20 27.87 -20.72
N SER A 605 13.56 28.71 -19.91
CA SER A 605 12.17 29.14 -20.10
C SER A 605 11.99 30.54 -20.70
N SER A 606 13.01 31.40 -20.62
CA SER A 606 12.89 32.85 -20.83
C SER A 606 14.13 33.47 -21.50
N GLY A 607 13.98 34.67 -22.05
CA GLY A 607 15.06 35.41 -22.73
C GLY A 607 15.56 34.68 -23.97
N ILE A 608 16.83 34.91 -24.33
CA ILE A 608 17.49 34.22 -25.46
C ILE A 608 17.64 32.71 -25.20
N PHE A 609 17.88 32.30 -23.95
CA PHE A 609 18.13 30.90 -23.54
C PHE A 609 16.89 29.99 -23.58
N ARG A 610 15.74 30.49 -24.05
CA ARG A 610 14.50 29.72 -24.22
C ARG A 610 14.61 28.68 -25.33
N PHE A 611 15.25 29.05 -26.44
CA PHE A 611 15.23 28.31 -27.69
C PHE A 611 16.58 27.69 -27.98
N TRP A 612 16.61 26.35 -27.98
CA TRP A 612 17.75 25.57 -28.44
C TRP A 612 17.24 24.55 -29.46
N GLU A 613 17.70 24.68 -30.68
CA GLU A 613 17.26 23.95 -31.86
C GLU A 613 17.51 22.45 -31.70
N ARG A 614 18.73 22.09 -31.33
CA ARG A 614 19.14 20.72 -31.00
C ARG A 614 18.13 20.06 -30.06
N ASN A 615 17.83 20.70 -28.93
CA ASN A 615 16.89 20.20 -27.94
C ASN A 615 15.44 20.13 -28.47
N THR A 616 15.05 21.12 -29.29
CA THR A 616 13.72 21.17 -29.91
C THR A 616 13.51 20.00 -30.89
N PHE A 617 14.42 19.77 -31.82
CA PHE A 617 14.33 18.66 -32.78
C PHE A 617 14.44 17.30 -32.09
N ILE A 618 15.37 17.15 -31.15
CA ILE A 618 15.49 15.94 -30.31
C ILE A 618 14.14 15.59 -29.63
N ALA A 619 13.40 16.58 -29.15
CA ALA A 619 12.13 16.39 -28.47
C ALA A 619 10.89 16.33 -29.39
N LEU A 620 10.94 16.89 -30.61
CA LEU A 620 9.81 17.09 -31.51
C LEU A 620 9.04 15.80 -31.80
N ARG A 621 9.75 14.71 -32.10
CA ARG A 621 9.13 13.38 -32.35
C ARG A 621 8.27 12.92 -31.17
N GLY A 622 8.83 12.99 -29.96
CA GLY A 622 8.17 12.49 -28.74
C GLY A 622 7.07 13.41 -28.22
N LEU A 623 7.28 14.72 -28.27
CA LEU A 623 6.34 15.71 -27.71
C LEU A 623 5.25 16.15 -28.70
N MET A 624 5.47 15.99 -30.02
CA MET A 624 4.52 16.46 -31.05
C MET A 624 4.03 15.35 -31.99
N LEU A 625 4.92 14.60 -32.65
CA LEU A 625 4.48 13.61 -33.65
C LEU A 625 3.71 12.45 -32.98
N LEU A 626 4.28 11.84 -31.94
CA LEU A 626 3.61 10.76 -31.20
C LEU A 626 2.39 11.21 -30.37
N THR A 627 2.15 12.52 -30.25
CA THR A 627 0.99 13.10 -29.54
C THR A 627 -0.09 13.66 -30.47
N GLY A 628 0.10 13.55 -31.80
CA GLY A 628 -0.86 14.00 -32.82
C GLY A 628 -0.81 15.50 -33.16
N ARG A 629 0.26 16.21 -32.76
CA ARG A 629 0.41 17.67 -32.86
C ARG A 629 1.12 18.09 -34.14
N TYR A 630 0.59 17.61 -35.27
CA TYR A 630 1.27 17.67 -36.56
C TYR A 630 1.40 19.09 -37.10
N LEU A 631 0.38 19.93 -36.96
CA LEU A 631 0.43 21.33 -37.41
C LEU A 631 1.53 22.10 -36.68
N GLU A 632 1.72 21.83 -35.39
CA GLU A 632 2.70 22.55 -34.58
C GLU A 632 4.12 22.04 -34.85
N ALA A 633 4.29 20.72 -35.08
CA ALA A 633 5.54 20.15 -35.57
C ALA A 633 5.97 20.74 -36.94
N ARG A 634 5.03 20.85 -37.88
CA ARG A 634 5.26 21.49 -39.20
C ARG A 634 5.71 22.93 -39.05
N ASN A 635 5.00 23.72 -38.24
CA ASN A 635 5.30 25.14 -38.08
C ASN A 635 6.63 25.36 -37.33
N VAL A 636 7.00 24.47 -36.42
CA VAL A 636 8.33 24.45 -35.77
C VAL A 636 9.43 24.18 -36.79
N ILE A 637 9.30 23.16 -37.65
CA ILE A 637 10.25 22.86 -38.73
C ILE A 637 10.43 24.12 -39.61
N LEU A 638 9.34 24.59 -40.25
CA LEU A 638 9.38 25.71 -41.21
C LEU A 638 9.91 27.03 -40.63
N ALA A 639 9.76 27.26 -39.31
CA ALA A 639 10.31 28.44 -38.65
C ALA A 639 11.85 28.41 -38.51
N PHE A 640 12.44 27.23 -38.32
CA PHE A 640 13.90 27.05 -38.24
C PHE A 640 14.55 26.87 -39.63
N ASP A 641 13.81 26.37 -40.62
CA ASP A 641 14.26 26.34 -42.02
C ASP A 641 14.62 27.76 -42.52
N GLY A 642 13.84 28.75 -42.07
CA GLY A 642 14.09 30.18 -42.33
C GLY A 642 15.42 30.68 -41.79
N THR A 643 15.96 30.11 -40.70
CA THR A 643 17.21 30.55 -40.04
C THR A 643 18.44 29.74 -40.44
N MET A 644 18.36 28.79 -41.36
CA MET A 644 19.54 28.04 -41.82
C MET A 644 20.59 28.97 -42.48
N ARG A 645 21.85 28.91 -42.06
CA ARG A 645 23.00 29.67 -42.63
C ARG A 645 24.23 28.76 -42.66
N HIS A 646 25.17 28.95 -43.60
CA HIS A 646 26.35 28.09 -43.77
C HIS A 646 26.02 26.61 -44.10
N GLY A 647 24.79 26.30 -44.50
CA GLY A 647 24.27 24.92 -44.58
C GLY A 647 23.92 24.28 -43.23
N LEU A 648 23.78 25.09 -42.17
CA LEU A 648 23.60 24.67 -40.78
C LEU A 648 22.36 25.29 -40.14
N ILE A 649 21.74 24.53 -39.26
CA ILE A 649 20.77 25.02 -38.28
C ILE A 649 21.57 25.56 -37.06
N PRO A 650 21.21 26.72 -36.48
CA PRO A 650 21.88 27.25 -35.29
C PRO A 650 21.68 26.35 -34.05
N ASN A 651 22.43 26.58 -32.97
CA ASN A 651 22.27 25.88 -31.69
C ASN A 651 21.36 26.65 -30.70
N LEU A 652 21.41 27.99 -30.79
CA LEU A 652 20.65 28.94 -30.01
C LEU A 652 19.99 29.92 -31.00
N LEU A 653 18.66 29.99 -30.99
CA LEU A 653 17.91 30.82 -31.96
C LEU A 653 18.20 32.32 -31.83
N GLY A 654 18.32 32.84 -30.62
CA GLY A 654 18.51 34.29 -30.39
C GLY A 654 17.43 35.19 -31.02
N GLN A 655 16.19 34.70 -31.13
CA GLN A 655 15.09 35.32 -31.91
C GLN A 655 15.40 35.49 -33.41
N GLY A 656 16.21 34.60 -33.98
CA GLY A 656 16.73 34.68 -35.34
C GLY A 656 17.90 35.66 -35.46
N VAL A 657 17.75 36.89 -34.94
CA VAL A 657 18.76 37.95 -35.10
C VAL A 657 20.09 37.63 -34.41
N ALA A 658 20.05 37.05 -33.20
CA ALA A 658 21.24 36.64 -32.44
C ALA A 658 21.48 35.12 -32.52
N ALA A 659 21.19 34.50 -33.67
CA ALA A 659 21.40 33.07 -33.91
C ALA A 659 22.90 32.71 -33.91
N HIS A 660 23.26 31.59 -33.26
CA HIS A 660 24.64 31.16 -33.04
C HIS A 660 24.89 29.75 -33.60
N TYR A 661 25.93 29.57 -34.43
CA TYR A 661 26.11 28.40 -35.32
C TYR A 661 27.18 27.40 -34.84
N ASN A 662 27.47 27.43 -33.54
CA ASN A 662 28.53 26.64 -32.90
C ASN A 662 28.31 25.11 -32.86
N CYS A 663 27.17 24.59 -33.32
CA CYS A 663 26.88 23.15 -33.36
C CYS A 663 27.15 22.51 -34.73
N ARG A 664 27.21 21.18 -34.75
CA ARG A 664 27.32 20.34 -35.97
C ARG A 664 26.20 19.32 -36.09
N ASP A 665 25.44 19.09 -35.02
CA ASP A 665 24.44 18.02 -34.89
C ASP A 665 22.99 18.49 -35.09
N ALA A 666 22.67 19.76 -34.85
CA ALA A 666 21.28 20.26 -34.96
C ALA A 666 20.67 20.09 -36.36
N VAL A 667 21.46 20.31 -37.43
CA VAL A 667 21.03 20.11 -38.83
C VAL A 667 20.66 18.64 -39.13
N TRP A 668 21.35 17.68 -38.52
CA TRP A 668 21.04 16.26 -38.71
C TRP A 668 19.84 15.81 -37.87
N TRP A 669 19.65 16.39 -36.67
CA TRP A 669 18.40 16.22 -35.90
C TRP A 669 17.19 16.83 -36.61
N TRP A 670 17.37 17.97 -37.28
CA TRP A 670 16.38 18.63 -38.12
C TRP A 670 15.95 17.76 -39.31
N LEU A 671 16.90 17.23 -40.10
CA LEU A 671 16.61 16.32 -41.21
C LEU A 671 15.86 15.06 -40.74
N GLN A 672 16.27 14.45 -39.62
CA GLN A 672 15.57 13.31 -39.03
C GLN A 672 14.14 13.67 -38.58
N CYS A 673 13.88 14.91 -38.15
CA CYS A 673 12.52 15.36 -37.83
C CYS A 673 11.63 15.52 -39.06
N ILE A 674 12.19 15.95 -40.21
CA ILE A 674 11.44 16.02 -41.47
C ILE A 674 11.13 14.61 -41.99
N GLN A 675 12.10 13.70 -41.92
CA GLN A 675 11.92 12.28 -42.22
C GLN A 675 10.84 11.64 -41.32
N ASP A 676 10.91 11.84 -40.00
CA ASP A 676 9.90 11.37 -39.05
C ASP A 676 8.52 11.99 -39.32
N TYR A 677 8.46 13.27 -39.70
CA TYR A 677 7.22 13.94 -40.09
C TYR A 677 6.61 13.29 -41.34
N CYS A 678 7.41 13.07 -42.39
CA CYS A 678 6.96 12.43 -43.63
C CYS A 678 6.46 11.00 -43.41
N ASN A 679 7.05 10.27 -42.45
CA ASN A 679 6.71 8.89 -42.15
C ASN A 679 5.51 8.72 -41.19
N ILE A 680 5.27 9.68 -40.29
CA ILE A 680 4.22 9.58 -39.25
C ILE A 680 2.93 10.32 -39.64
N VAL A 681 3.04 11.41 -40.41
CA VAL A 681 1.88 12.26 -40.76
C VAL A 681 1.26 11.81 -42.07
N LEU A 682 -0.07 11.71 -42.12
CA LEU A 682 -0.81 11.45 -43.36
C LEU A 682 -0.53 12.58 -44.36
N ASN A 683 -0.09 12.22 -45.57
CA ASN A 683 0.44 13.14 -46.59
C ASN A 683 1.60 14.01 -46.08
N GLY A 684 2.39 13.51 -45.11
CA GLY A 684 3.47 14.27 -44.48
C GLY A 684 4.53 14.79 -45.46
N THR A 685 4.68 14.14 -46.61
CA THR A 685 5.55 14.54 -47.74
C THR A 685 5.24 15.93 -48.29
N ASP A 686 4.01 16.43 -48.13
CA ASP A 686 3.58 17.76 -48.61
C ASP A 686 4.36 18.90 -47.91
N ILE A 687 5.02 18.61 -46.78
CA ILE A 687 5.94 19.55 -46.12
C ILE A 687 7.10 19.96 -47.02
N LEU A 688 7.59 19.07 -47.90
CA LEU A 688 8.72 19.35 -48.79
C LEU A 688 8.42 20.46 -49.82
N MET A 689 7.15 20.60 -50.20
CA MET A 689 6.65 21.63 -51.11
C MET A 689 6.20 22.90 -50.38
N CYS A 690 6.23 22.93 -49.05
CA CYS A 690 5.90 24.13 -48.28
C CYS A 690 6.99 25.20 -48.48
N SER A 691 6.53 26.45 -48.60
CA SER A 691 7.41 27.60 -48.78
C SER A 691 8.15 27.98 -47.48
N VAL A 692 9.42 28.36 -47.62
CA VAL A 692 10.30 28.84 -46.56
C VAL A 692 10.81 30.24 -46.93
N SER A 693 10.41 31.25 -46.15
CA SER A 693 10.97 32.60 -46.20
C SER A 693 12.34 32.60 -45.51
N ARG A 694 13.43 32.68 -46.30
CA ARG A 694 14.81 32.71 -45.76
C ARG A 694 15.09 34.04 -45.05
N MET A 695 15.35 33.98 -43.74
CA MET A 695 15.85 35.11 -42.93
C MET A 695 17.30 35.44 -43.28
N TYR A 696 18.04 34.45 -43.78
CA TYR A 696 19.40 34.55 -44.29
C TYR A 696 19.45 34.04 -45.74
N PRO A 697 19.48 34.92 -46.75
CA PRO A 697 19.54 34.51 -48.17
C PRO A 697 20.89 33.88 -48.55
N THR A 698 21.97 34.37 -47.95
CA THR A 698 23.33 33.81 -48.03
C THR A 698 24.03 34.02 -46.67
N ASP A 699 25.31 33.71 -46.56
CA ASP A 699 26.04 33.74 -45.29
C ASP A 699 26.39 35.17 -44.82
N ASP A 700 26.72 36.06 -45.75
CA ASP A 700 27.20 37.43 -45.46
C ASP A 700 26.14 38.43 -44.98
N PRO A 701 24.88 38.41 -45.46
CA PRO A 701 23.87 39.39 -45.04
C PRO A 701 23.46 39.27 -43.56
N GLU A 702 23.08 40.41 -42.98
CA GLU A 702 22.36 40.44 -41.70
C GLU A 702 20.93 39.90 -41.84
N ALA A 703 20.29 39.63 -40.71
CA ALA A 703 18.95 39.03 -40.66
C ALA A 703 17.90 39.91 -41.38
N GLN A 704 17.23 39.35 -42.39
CA GLN A 704 16.22 40.04 -43.17
C GLN A 704 14.80 39.81 -42.61
N PRO A 705 13.87 40.77 -42.76
CA PRO A 705 12.45 40.55 -42.47
C PRO A 705 11.85 39.45 -43.36
N LEU A 706 10.80 38.80 -42.85
CA LEU A 706 10.06 37.77 -43.60
C LEU A 706 9.55 38.33 -44.94
N GLY A 707 9.67 37.54 -46.02
CA GLY A 707 9.28 37.93 -47.38
C GLY A 707 10.17 38.97 -48.07
N THR A 708 11.33 39.34 -47.50
CA THR A 708 12.32 40.22 -48.15
C THR A 708 13.19 39.47 -49.17
N VAL A 709 13.26 38.15 -49.03
CA VAL A 709 13.93 37.21 -49.93
C VAL A 709 12.88 36.42 -50.71
N HIS A 710 13.21 35.92 -51.91
CA HIS A 710 12.35 34.97 -52.60
C HIS A 710 12.12 33.70 -51.76
N ASP A 711 10.86 33.50 -51.41
CA ASP A 711 10.30 32.26 -50.85
C ASP A 711 10.70 31.03 -51.68
N GLN A 712 11.27 30.00 -51.04
CA GLN A 712 11.71 28.77 -51.70
C GLN A 712 11.13 27.51 -51.02
N PRO A 713 10.83 26.43 -51.76
CA PRO A 713 10.36 25.18 -51.15
C PRO A 713 11.38 24.56 -50.18
N LEU A 714 10.89 23.89 -49.14
CA LEU A 714 11.73 23.17 -48.16
C LEU A 714 12.70 22.18 -48.81
N TYR A 715 12.31 21.48 -49.89
CA TYR A 715 13.24 20.58 -50.59
C TYR A 715 14.51 21.28 -51.12
N VAL A 716 14.46 22.59 -51.40
CA VAL A 716 15.62 23.39 -51.82
C VAL A 716 16.51 23.72 -50.62
N VAL A 717 15.93 24.01 -49.45
CA VAL A 717 16.68 24.23 -48.19
C VAL A 717 17.43 22.97 -47.77
N ILE A 718 16.76 21.80 -47.87
CA ILE A 718 17.38 20.49 -47.63
C ILE A 718 18.54 20.25 -48.60
N GLN A 719 18.34 20.49 -49.91
CA GLN A 719 19.40 20.36 -50.90
C GLN A 719 20.58 21.29 -50.59
N GLU A 720 20.35 22.55 -50.19
CA GLU A 720 21.43 23.47 -49.79
C GLU A 720 22.23 22.89 -48.61
N ALA A 721 21.59 22.38 -47.56
CA ALA A 721 22.29 21.77 -46.42
C ALA A 721 23.20 20.61 -46.84
N MET A 722 22.67 19.65 -47.60
CA MET A 722 23.42 18.48 -48.09
C MET A 722 24.56 18.89 -49.02
N GLN A 723 24.30 19.85 -49.90
CA GLN A 723 25.24 20.42 -50.86
C GLN A 723 26.43 21.09 -50.17
N ARG A 724 26.18 21.90 -49.15
CA ARG A 724 27.19 22.60 -48.35
C ARG A 724 28.06 21.59 -47.59
N HIS A 725 27.44 20.61 -46.93
CA HIS A 725 28.17 19.58 -46.19
C HIS A 725 29.14 18.77 -47.07
N MET A 726 28.73 18.41 -48.29
CA MET A 726 29.62 17.72 -49.25
C MET A 726 30.67 18.66 -49.86
N GLN A 727 30.36 19.95 -50.06
CA GLN A 727 31.30 20.93 -50.62
C GLN A 727 32.50 21.22 -49.70
N GLN A 728 32.32 21.10 -48.37
CA GLN A 728 33.11 21.71 -47.30
C GLN A 728 32.55 23.08 -46.87
N ILE A 729 32.35 23.23 -45.57
CA ILE A 729 31.87 24.42 -44.87
C ILE A 729 33.04 24.93 -44.04
N GLU A 730 33.50 26.14 -44.31
CA GLU A 730 34.48 26.85 -43.49
C GLU A 730 33.98 28.26 -43.20
N PHE A 731 33.90 28.60 -41.92
CA PHE A 731 33.58 29.94 -41.45
C PHE A 731 34.22 30.17 -40.08
N ARG A 732 34.53 31.42 -39.77
CA ARG A 732 34.67 31.88 -38.38
C ARG A 732 33.30 32.40 -37.94
N GLU A 733 32.90 32.10 -36.71
CA GLU A 733 31.61 32.55 -36.17
C GLU A 733 31.49 34.09 -36.28
N ARG A 734 30.27 34.62 -36.39
CA ARG A 734 30.05 36.06 -36.57
C ARG A 734 30.12 36.80 -35.23
N ASN A 735 30.62 38.03 -35.24
CA ASN A 735 30.70 38.91 -34.04
C ASN A 735 31.54 38.33 -32.88
N THR A 736 32.58 37.56 -33.20
CA THR A 736 33.49 36.84 -32.30
C THR A 736 34.25 37.70 -31.29
N GLY A 737 34.64 37.08 -30.18
CA GLY A 737 35.23 37.72 -29.01
C GLY A 737 34.34 37.66 -27.75
N PRO A 738 34.82 38.21 -26.61
CA PRO A 738 34.25 37.97 -25.28
C PRO A 738 32.80 38.39 -25.06
N GLN A 739 32.25 39.21 -25.95
CA GLN A 739 30.85 39.65 -25.94
C GLN A 739 29.84 38.56 -26.34
N ILE A 740 30.27 37.50 -27.05
CA ILE A 740 29.44 36.32 -27.36
C ILE A 740 29.84 35.13 -26.48
N ASP A 741 31.11 34.75 -26.50
CA ASP A 741 31.65 33.73 -25.60
C ASP A 741 32.94 34.24 -24.96
N HIS A 742 32.89 34.48 -23.64
CA HIS A 742 34.04 34.94 -22.85
C HIS A 742 34.95 33.79 -22.39
N LYS A 743 34.69 32.54 -22.80
CA LYS A 743 35.40 31.34 -22.37
C LYS A 743 36.24 30.76 -23.50
N ILE A 744 35.69 30.71 -24.72
CA ILE A 744 36.33 30.11 -25.90
C ILE A 744 37.69 30.77 -26.25
N GLN A 745 38.56 30.00 -26.92
CA GLN A 745 39.83 30.47 -27.48
C GLN A 745 39.63 30.86 -28.97
N ASP A 746 40.52 31.69 -29.52
CA ASP A 746 40.43 32.22 -30.90
C ASP A 746 40.32 31.11 -31.96
N GLU A 747 41.07 30.04 -31.75
CA GLU A 747 41.07 28.82 -32.57
C GLU A 747 39.75 28.05 -32.47
N GLY A 748 39.03 28.15 -31.35
CA GLY A 748 37.72 27.52 -31.13
C GLY A 748 36.59 28.21 -31.89
N GLU A 749 36.75 29.49 -32.26
CA GLU A 749 35.76 30.27 -33.01
C GLU A 749 35.74 29.94 -34.52
N SER A 750 36.73 29.19 -35.00
CA SER A 750 36.89 28.80 -36.41
C SER A 750 36.38 27.37 -36.65
N PHE A 751 35.37 27.23 -37.50
CA PHE A 751 34.68 25.98 -37.78
C PHE A 751 34.92 25.48 -39.21
N SER A 752 35.65 24.37 -39.35
CA SER A 752 35.68 23.55 -40.56
C SER A 752 34.79 22.32 -40.40
N LYS A 753 34.01 21.99 -41.43
CA LYS A 753 33.10 20.83 -41.51
C LYS A 753 33.12 20.30 -42.94
N THR A 754 33.31 19.00 -43.15
CA THR A 754 33.40 18.41 -44.51
C THR A 754 32.88 16.98 -44.50
N VAL A 755 32.53 16.46 -45.68
CA VAL A 755 32.31 15.02 -45.88
C VAL A 755 33.58 14.43 -46.48
N PHE A 756 34.13 13.38 -45.86
CA PHE A 756 35.25 12.63 -46.41
C PHE A 756 34.78 11.82 -47.63
N PRO A 757 35.32 12.07 -48.85
CA PRO A 757 34.83 11.39 -50.05
C PRO A 757 34.97 9.85 -50.01
N GLN A 758 35.98 9.34 -49.29
CA GLN A 758 36.30 7.92 -49.21
C GLN A 758 35.24 7.14 -48.39
N THR A 759 34.88 7.63 -47.21
CA THR A 759 33.95 6.94 -46.29
C THR A 759 32.52 7.46 -46.35
N GLY A 760 32.29 8.65 -46.89
CA GLY A 760 31.01 9.35 -46.80
C GLY A 760 30.70 9.92 -45.42
N PHE A 761 31.61 9.80 -44.44
CA PHE A 761 31.38 10.31 -43.09
C PHE A 761 31.44 11.83 -43.05
N VAL A 762 30.55 12.44 -42.28
CA VAL A 762 30.64 13.85 -41.88
C VAL A 762 31.73 13.99 -40.82
N TYR A 763 32.66 14.92 -41.03
CA TYR A 763 33.78 15.24 -40.13
C TYR A 763 33.80 16.75 -39.86
N GLY A 764 34.35 17.17 -38.72
CA GLY A 764 34.66 18.59 -38.49
C GLY A 764 34.81 18.99 -37.02
N GLY A 765 34.96 20.29 -36.80
CA GLY A 765 35.32 20.86 -35.51
C GLY A 765 36.83 20.84 -35.27
N ASN A 766 37.23 21.25 -34.06
CA ASN A 766 38.61 21.18 -33.58
C ASN A 766 38.61 21.04 -32.04
N ARG A 767 39.77 20.69 -31.46
CA ARG A 767 39.98 20.45 -30.02
C ARG A 767 39.57 21.57 -29.06
N PHE A 768 39.26 22.76 -29.57
CA PHE A 768 38.85 23.95 -28.82
C PHE A 768 37.36 24.30 -29.00
N ASN A 769 36.56 23.48 -29.72
CA ASN A 769 35.13 23.72 -29.89
C ASN A 769 34.20 22.57 -29.46
N CYS A 770 32.96 22.95 -29.17
CA CYS A 770 31.92 22.14 -28.53
C CYS A 770 30.81 21.72 -29.51
N GLY A 771 31.19 21.26 -30.71
CA GLY A 771 30.26 21.08 -31.84
C GLY A 771 29.18 19.99 -31.73
N THR A 772 29.00 19.32 -30.60
CA THR A 772 27.98 18.25 -30.42
C THR A 772 27.20 18.46 -29.13
N TRP A 773 26.16 17.67 -28.85
CA TRP A 773 25.36 17.77 -27.63
C TRP A 773 26.16 17.66 -26.30
N MET A 774 27.40 17.18 -26.35
CA MET A 774 28.34 17.23 -25.23
C MET A 774 29.15 18.54 -25.25
N ASP A 775 28.52 19.68 -24.97
CA ASP A 775 29.05 21.03 -25.27
C ASP A 775 29.67 21.80 -24.09
N LYS A 776 30.00 21.14 -22.98
CA LYS A 776 30.57 21.82 -21.80
C LYS A 776 31.96 22.42 -22.07
N MET A 777 32.00 23.74 -22.23
CA MET A 777 33.21 24.55 -22.19
C MET A 777 33.68 24.77 -20.73
N GLY A 778 34.99 24.67 -20.49
CA GLY A 778 35.62 24.91 -19.19
C GLY A 778 35.74 26.40 -18.84
N GLU A 779 35.83 26.72 -17.55
CA GLU A 779 35.61 28.08 -17.02
C GLU A 779 36.47 28.44 -15.80
N SER A 780 37.02 27.47 -15.07
CA SER A 780 37.83 27.74 -13.88
C SER A 780 39.25 28.16 -14.25
N HIS A 781 39.65 29.35 -13.79
CA HIS A 781 41.06 29.74 -13.72
C HIS A 781 41.84 28.89 -12.71
N LYS A 782 41.20 28.57 -11.58
CA LYS A 782 41.83 27.91 -10.42
C LYS A 782 42.19 26.45 -10.72
N ALA A 783 41.39 25.79 -11.53
CA ALA A 783 41.68 24.45 -12.06
C ALA A 783 42.39 24.47 -13.42
N HIS A 784 42.77 25.65 -13.93
CA HIS A 784 43.39 25.83 -15.25
C HIS A 784 42.61 25.21 -16.43
N ASN A 785 41.26 25.16 -16.35
CA ASN A 785 40.39 24.56 -17.37
C ASN A 785 39.60 25.60 -18.21
N ARG A 786 39.69 26.91 -17.92
CA ARG A 786 39.01 27.98 -18.69
C ARG A 786 39.37 27.90 -20.17
N GLY A 787 38.35 27.83 -21.02
CA GLY A 787 38.49 27.80 -22.48
C GLY A 787 38.93 26.48 -23.08
N VAL A 788 38.98 25.40 -22.30
CA VAL A 788 39.17 24.05 -22.80
C VAL A 788 37.82 23.31 -22.79
N PRO A 789 37.35 22.73 -23.91
CA PRO A 789 36.20 21.84 -23.90
C PRO A 789 36.43 20.62 -23.00
N ALA A 790 35.42 20.22 -22.23
CA ALA A 790 35.46 18.96 -21.47
C ALA A 790 35.31 17.73 -22.39
N THR A 791 34.59 17.89 -23.49
CA THR A 791 34.23 16.82 -24.44
C THR A 791 34.30 17.35 -25.88
N PRO A 792 35.48 17.77 -26.36
CA PRO A 792 35.65 18.04 -27.78
C PRO A 792 35.49 16.70 -28.51
N ARG A 793 34.53 16.63 -29.44
CA ARG A 793 34.24 15.43 -30.26
C ARG A 793 34.54 15.74 -31.72
N ASP A 794 35.68 16.39 -31.96
CA ASP A 794 36.11 17.05 -33.19
C ASP A 794 36.61 16.06 -34.25
N CYS A 795 35.67 15.30 -34.79
CA CYS A 795 35.83 14.42 -35.92
C CYS A 795 34.45 13.92 -36.39
N SER A 796 34.38 12.68 -36.88
CA SER A 796 33.14 11.95 -37.17
C SER A 796 32.54 11.39 -35.88
N ALA A 797 31.67 12.17 -35.22
CA ALA A 797 30.89 11.72 -34.08
C ALA A 797 29.79 10.72 -34.52
N VAL A 798 29.59 9.64 -33.75
CA VAL A 798 28.78 8.49 -34.16
C VAL A 798 27.33 8.86 -34.50
N GLU A 799 26.69 9.74 -33.72
CA GLU A 799 25.31 10.16 -33.99
C GLU A 799 25.19 11.00 -35.25
N ILE A 800 26.21 11.81 -35.59
CA ILE A 800 26.21 12.62 -36.81
C ILE A 800 26.34 11.72 -38.04
N VAL A 801 27.19 10.69 -38.00
CA VAL A 801 27.35 9.74 -39.11
C VAL A 801 26.09 8.90 -39.30
N VAL A 802 25.49 8.38 -38.22
CA VAL A 802 24.25 7.58 -38.29
C VAL A 802 23.06 8.41 -38.79
N LEU A 803 22.90 9.66 -38.34
CA LEU A 803 21.86 10.55 -38.87
C LEU A 803 22.12 10.95 -40.32
N SER A 804 23.37 11.15 -40.71
CA SER A 804 23.73 11.42 -42.11
C SER A 804 23.37 10.22 -42.99
N LYS A 805 23.69 8.99 -42.56
CA LYS A 805 23.26 7.74 -43.21
C LYS A 805 21.72 7.64 -43.33
N SER A 806 21.00 7.99 -42.27
CA SER A 806 19.52 8.01 -42.25
C SER A 806 18.95 9.01 -43.26
N ALA A 807 19.41 10.27 -43.21
CA ALA A 807 18.94 11.34 -44.08
C ALA A 807 19.31 11.10 -45.56
N VAL A 808 20.53 10.66 -45.85
CA VAL A 808 20.99 10.35 -47.22
C VAL A 808 20.21 9.17 -47.81
N GLY A 809 19.97 8.10 -47.03
CA GLY A 809 19.15 6.97 -47.46
C GLY A 809 17.68 7.33 -47.65
N TRP A 810 17.14 8.23 -46.81
CA TRP A 810 15.79 8.79 -46.99
C TRP A 810 15.69 9.63 -48.25
N LEU A 811 16.62 10.57 -48.50
CA LEU A 811 16.60 11.41 -49.71
C LEU A 811 16.77 10.60 -51.00
N MET A 812 17.62 9.56 -50.99
CA MET A 812 17.72 8.58 -52.08
C MET A 812 16.34 7.94 -52.36
N THR A 813 15.66 7.45 -51.32
CA THR A 813 14.33 6.81 -51.44
C THR A 813 13.26 7.81 -51.91
N MET A 814 13.29 9.05 -51.43
CA MET A 814 12.36 10.10 -51.84
C MET A 814 12.60 10.54 -53.29
N ASN A 815 13.83 10.48 -53.79
CA ASN A 815 14.14 10.72 -55.19
C ASN A 815 13.71 9.55 -56.09
N GLU A 816 13.97 8.31 -55.68
CA GLU A 816 13.50 7.11 -56.41
C GLU A 816 11.96 7.03 -56.49
N ASN A 817 11.23 7.58 -55.50
CA ASN A 817 9.76 7.72 -55.51
C ASN A 817 9.23 8.98 -56.24
N GLY A 818 10.11 9.90 -56.67
CA GLY A 818 9.73 11.16 -57.32
C GLY A 818 9.24 12.28 -56.39
N ASN A 819 9.34 12.11 -55.07
CA ASN A 819 8.97 13.11 -54.06
C ASN A 819 10.09 14.14 -53.76
N PHE A 820 11.32 13.91 -54.22
CA PHE A 820 12.46 14.82 -54.06
C PHE A 820 13.23 14.96 -55.38
N PRO A 821 13.46 16.17 -55.91
CA PRO A 821 13.88 16.32 -57.31
C PRO A 821 15.38 16.09 -57.57
N TYR A 822 16.22 15.97 -56.53
CA TYR A 822 17.67 15.85 -56.68
C TYR A 822 18.17 14.43 -56.37
N SER A 823 18.90 13.83 -57.31
CA SER A 823 19.58 12.52 -57.16
C SER A 823 20.99 12.62 -56.58
N SER A 824 21.57 13.82 -56.58
CA SER A 824 22.96 14.08 -56.22
C SER A 824 23.18 15.50 -55.70
N VAL A 825 24.39 15.75 -55.21
CA VAL A 825 24.95 17.08 -54.93
C VAL A 825 26.13 17.33 -55.90
N THR A 826 26.35 18.58 -56.29
CA THR A 826 27.36 19.00 -57.26
C THR A 826 28.39 19.89 -56.56
N ILE A 827 29.62 19.39 -56.44
CA ILE A 827 30.71 20.06 -55.70
C ILE A 827 31.82 20.51 -56.64
N HIS A 828 32.48 21.61 -56.27
CA HIS A 828 33.68 22.08 -56.95
C HIS A 828 34.89 21.80 -56.05
N ARG A 829 35.72 20.82 -56.43
CA ARG A 829 36.98 20.50 -55.73
C ARG A 829 38.13 20.50 -56.73
N ASP A 830 39.27 21.05 -56.33
CA ASP A 830 40.51 21.13 -57.12
C ASP A 830 40.33 21.76 -58.52
N GLY A 831 39.40 22.72 -58.64
CA GLY A 831 39.04 23.37 -59.91
C GLY A 831 38.14 22.54 -60.83
N THR A 832 37.72 21.34 -60.40
CA THR A 832 36.83 20.44 -61.15
C THR A 832 35.44 20.38 -60.54
N GLU A 833 34.41 20.34 -61.39
CA GLU A 833 33.04 20.02 -60.97
C GLU A 833 32.87 18.49 -60.89
N GLN A 834 32.40 18.00 -59.75
CA GLN A 834 32.19 16.58 -59.46
C GLN A 834 30.80 16.41 -58.86
N SER A 835 30.03 15.41 -59.31
CA SER A 835 28.74 15.10 -58.68
C SER A 835 28.88 13.87 -57.78
N ALA A 836 28.26 13.91 -56.60
CA ALA A 836 28.18 12.79 -55.68
C ALA A 836 26.71 12.41 -55.48
N SER A 837 26.31 11.20 -55.90
CA SER A 837 24.92 10.78 -55.75
C SER A 837 24.58 10.43 -54.30
N TYR A 838 23.31 10.65 -53.91
CA TYR A 838 22.81 10.20 -52.61
C TYR A 838 22.93 8.67 -52.47
N LYS A 839 22.85 7.93 -53.58
CA LYS A 839 23.02 6.48 -53.64
C LYS A 839 24.43 6.03 -53.29
N GLU A 840 25.45 6.64 -53.90
CA GLU A 840 26.85 6.37 -53.55
C GLU A 840 27.19 6.83 -52.13
N TRP A 841 26.65 7.97 -51.69
CA TRP A 841 26.91 8.49 -50.34
C TRP A 841 26.26 7.59 -49.25
N ASN A 842 25.06 7.06 -49.51
CA ASN A 842 24.42 6.03 -48.69
C ASN A 842 25.29 4.77 -48.61
N GLN A 843 25.78 4.30 -49.77
CA GLN A 843 26.61 3.10 -49.86
C GLN A 843 27.97 3.25 -49.18
N ARG A 844 28.69 4.37 -49.39
CA ARG A 844 30.01 4.61 -48.76
C ARG A 844 29.89 4.62 -47.23
N ASN A 845 28.85 5.25 -46.67
CA ASN A 845 28.59 5.17 -45.24
C ASN A 845 28.31 3.71 -44.81
N GLN A 846 27.51 2.97 -45.59
CA GLN A 846 27.15 1.58 -45.28
C GLN A 846 28.36 0.63 -45.24
N ASP A 847 29.27 0.76 -46.21
CA ASP A 847 30.45 -0.11 -46.36
C ASP A 847 31.54 0.17 -45.30
N HIS A 848 31.58 1.39 -44.77
CA HIS A 848 32.66 1.86 -43.91
C HIS A 848 32.28 2.03 -42.44
N PHE A 849 30.99 2.21 -42.10
CA PHE A 849 30.58 2.51 -40.71
C PHE A 849 31.03 1.43 -39.72
N GLU A 850 30.62 0.18 -39.94
CA GLU A 850 30.99 -0.94 -39.05
C GLU A 850 32.52 -1.11 -38.98
N ARG A 851 33.20 -1.01 -40.13
CA ARG A 851 34.67 -1.16 -40.24
C ARG A 851 35.48 -0.15 -39.40
N PHE A 852 35.00 1.08 -39.24
CA PHE A 852 35.74 2.14 -38.54
C PHE A 852 35.21 2.44 -37.13
N PHE A 853 33.92 2.20 -36.88
CA PHE A 853 33.31 2.41 -35.57
C PHE A 853 33.28 1.16 -34.70
N TYR A 854 33.26 -0.07 -35.23
CA TYR A 854 33.23 -1.27 -34.37
C TYR A 854 34.60 -1.58 -33.75
N VAL A 855 34.61 -2.09 -32.51
CA VAL A 855 35.80 -2.57 -31.81
C VAL A 855 35.65 -4.08 -31.56
N SER A 856 36.34 -4.87 -32.38
CA SER A 856 36.29 -6.35 -32.35
C SER A 856 36.80 -6.95 -31.02
N GLU A 857 36.40 -8.20 -30.75
CA GLU A 857 36.99 -9.02 -29.68
C GLU A 857 38.43 -9.46 -29.99
N ASP A 858 38.78 -9.59 -31.28
CA ASP A 858 40.09 -10.03 -31.72
C ASP A 858 41.19 -9.00 -31.33
N PRO A 859 42.22 -9.38 -30.56
CA PRO A 859 43.38 -8.52 -30.30
C PRO A 859 44.19 -8.17 -31.55
N SER A 860 43.98 -8.88 -32.66
CA SER A 860 44.75 -8.79 -33.91
C SER A 860 43.95 -8.17 -35.07
N ASP A 861 42.79 -7.56 -34.81
CA ASP A 861 41.95 -6.92 -35.83
C ASP A 861 42.74 -5.83 -36.60
N PRO A 862 42.98 -6.00 -37.92
CA PRO A 862 43.78 -5.06 -38.71
C PRO A 862 43.12 -3.69 -38.92
N ASN A 863 41.88 -3.48 -38.47
CA ASN A 863 41.18 -2.20 -38.55
C ASN A 863 41.38 -1.32 -37.30
N GLU A 864 41.72 -1.90 -36.14
CA GLU A 864 41.97 -1.13 -34.92
C GLU A 864 43.43 -0.64 -34.87
N GLN A 865 43.63 0.63 -35.23
CA GLN A 865 44.95 1.25 -35.29
C GLN A 865 45.58 1.51 -33.91
N HIS A 866 44.77 1.55 -32.85
CA HIS A 866 45.22 1.82 -31.49
C HIS A 866 44.70 0.77 -30.49
N PRO A 867 45.15 -0.50 -30.59
CA PRO A 867 44.69 -1.60 -29.74
C PRO A 867 45.08 -1.39 -28.27
N TYR A 868 46.20 -0.70 -28.02
CA TYR A 868 46.66 -0.32 -26.68
C TYR A 868 45.82 0.79 -26.00
N LEU A 869 44.87 1.40 -26.74
CA LEU A 869 43.87 2.34 -26.19
C LEU A 869 42.47 1.71 -26.12
N VAL A 870 42.33 0.39 -26.32
CA VAL A 870 41.06 -0.31 -26.21
C VAL A 870 40.74 -0.59 -24.75
N HIS A 871 39.88 0.23 -24.15
CA HIS A 871 39.37 -0.02 -22.80
C HIS A 871 38.32 -1.15 -22.76
N LYS A 872 37.40 -1.18 -23.73
CA LYS A 872 36.39 -2.24 -23.91
C LYS A 872 36.25 -2.65 -25.37
N LYS A 873 35.90 -3.93 -25.58
CA LYS A 873 35.65 -4.58 -26.87
C LYS A 873 34.15 -4.89 -27.03
N CYS A 874 33.73 -5.32 -28.22
CA CYS A 874 32.31 -5.52 -28.55
C CYS A 874 31.48 -4.23 -28.38
N ILE A 875 32.08 -3.08 -28.72
CA ILE A 875 31.45 -1.76 -28.68
C ILE A 875 31.54 -1.07 -30.04
N TYR A 876 30.62 -0.13 -30.28
CA TYR A 876 30.84 0.91 -31.27
C TYR A 876 31.53 2.10 -30.58
N LYS A 877 32.50 2.71 -31.27
CA LYS A 877 33.19 3.93 -30.87
C LYS A 877 32.18 5.09 -30.80
N ASP A 878 32.40 5.99 -29.85
CA ASP A 878 31.66 7.25 -29.75
C ASP A 878 31.97 8.20 -30.93
N SER A 879 33.19 8.12 -31.44
CA SER A 879 33.71 8.97 -32.50
C SER A 879 34.87 8.29 -33.22
N TYR A 880 35.12 8.67 -34.47
CA TYR A 880 36.20 8.14 -35.30
C TYR A 880 37.09 9.25 -35.86
N GLY A 881 38.40 9.14 -35.61
CA GLY A 881 39.41 10.07 -36.14
C GLY A 881 39.56 11.35 -35.33
N ALA A 882 39.31 11.30 -34.02
CA ALA A 882 39.42 12.44 -33.11
C ALA A 882 40.87 12.97 -32.99
N SER A 883 41.03 14.28 -32.76
CA SER A 883 42.38 14.86 -32.59
C SER A 883 43.11 14.36 -31.33
N SER A 884 42.39 13.73 -30.40
CA SER A 884 42.93 13.00 -29.25
C SER A 884 42.44 11.55 -29.28
N PRO A 885 43.33 10.55 -29.46
CA PRO A 885 42.96 9.13 -29.54
C PRO A 885 42.24 8.54 -28.31
N TRP A 886 42.16 9.28 -27.20
CA TRP A 886 41.50 8.86 -25.95
C TRP A 886 39.98 9.07 -25.94
N LEU A 887 39.42 9.75 -26.94
CA LEU A 887 38.02 10.14 -27.00
C LEU A 887 37.07 9.04 -27.51
N GLU A 888 37.59 7.96 -28.11
CA GLU A 888 36.78 7.11 -28.99
C GLU A 888 35.90 6.02 -28.31
N LYS A 889 36.12 5.58 -27.05
CA LYS A 889 35.73 4.20 -26.62
C LYS A 889 35.07 4.03 -25.22
N LYS A 890 33.80 4.44 -24.99
CA LYS A 890 33.15 4.40 -23.64
C LYS A 890 31.61 4.23 -23.67
N LEU A 891 31.00 3.33 -22.85
CA LEU A 891 29.75 3.54 -22.02
C LEU A 891 28.84 2.33 -21.66
N LEU A 892 28.33 2.31 -20.39
CA LEU A 892 26.90 2.12 -20.03
C LEU A 892 26.59 2.47 -18.54
N GLY A 893 25.29 2.59 -18.15
CA GLY A 893 24.82 2.76 -16.77
C GLY A 893 23.29 2.50 -16.58
N PRO A 894 22.77 2.42 -15.32
CA PRO A 894 21.52 1.68 -15.04
C PRO A 894 20.20 2.46 -14.88
N LEU A 895 20.19 3.79 -14.74
CA LEU A 895 18.96 4.60 -14.53
C LEU A 895 18.78 5.73 -15.55
N GLY A 896 19.46 5.57 -16.67
CA GLY A 896 19.76 6.61 -17.64
C GLY A 896 21.16 6.36 -18.19
N MET A 897 21.47 6.88 -19.38
CA MET A 897 22.82 6.74 -19.91
C MET A 897 23.77 7.58 -19.08
N LYS A 898 24.77 6.97 -18.46
CA LYS A 898 25.96 7.73 -18.07
C LYS A 898 26.54 8.40 -19.32
N THR A 899 27.27 9.50 -19.14
CA THR A 899 27.96 10.21 -20.23
C THR A 899 29.41 9.76 -20.41
N LEU A 900 29.97 9.07 -19.42
CA LEU A 900 31.27 8.41 -19.50
C LEU A 900 31.24 7.02 -18.83
N ASP A 901 32.13 6.13 -19.24
CA ASP A 901 32.29 4.79 -18.67
C ASP A 901 32.75 4.88 -17.19
N PRO A 902 32.12 4.16 -16.23
CA PRO A 902 32.48 4.22 -14.81
C PRO A 902 33.91 3.81 -14.48
N ASP A 903 34.51 2.98 -15.33
CA ASP A 903 35.83 2.39 -15.12
C ASP A 903 36.96 3.33 -15.62
N ASP A 904 36.60 4.46 -16.24
CA ASP A 904 37.54 5.39 -16.87
C ASP A 904 38.14 6.41 -15.91
N LEU A 905 39.43 6.75 -16.11
CA LEU A 905 40.20 7.60 -15.20
C LEU A 905 39.70 9.05 -15.06
N VAL A 906 38.89 9.57 -16.00
CA VAL A 906 38.26 10.90 -15.86
C VAL A 906 36.76 10.83 -15.56
N TYR A 907 36.23 9.67 -15.16
CA TYR A 907 34.85 9.52 -14.73
C TYR A 907 34.53 10.34 -13.48
N CYS A 908 33.62 11.30 -13.61
CA CYS A 908 33.04 12.04 -12.51
C CYS A 908 31.51 12.01 -12.60
N GLY A 909 30.88 11.09 -11.86
CA GLY A 909 29.42 10.94 -11.82
C GLY A 909 28.64 12.09 -11.17
N VAL A 910 29.31 13.14 -10.69
CA VAL A 910 28.72 14.28 -9.97
C VAL A 910 28.94 15.56 -10.76
N TYR A 911 27.87 16.33 -10.98
CA TYR A 911 27.91 17.63 -11.63
C TYR A 911 27.56 18.74 -10.64
N GLU A 912 28.50 19.66 -10.43
CA GLU A 912 28.30 20.85 -9.59
C GLU A 912 28.88 22.10 -10.27
N ASN A 913 28.04 22.87 -10.95
CA ASN A 913 28.48 24.00 -11.77
C ASN A 913 29.02 25.19 -10.95
N ALA A 914 28.68 25.27 -9.65
CA ALA A 914 29.14 26.34 -8.76
C ALA A 914 30.55 26.09 -8.17
N LEU A 915 30.97 24.83 -8.08
CA LEU A 915 32.19 24.38 -7.42
C LEU A 915 33.43 24.96 -8.09
N ASP A 916 34.25 25.74 -7.36
CA ASP A 916 35.47 26.36 -7.90
C ASP A 916 36.69 25.93 -7.07
N ILE A 917 37.19 24.74 -7.41
CA ILE A 917 38.34 24.09 -6.79
C ILE A 917 39.49 23.99 -7.80
N ASP A 918 40.60 23.41 -7.38
CA ASP A 918 41.80 23.10 -8.15
C ASP A 918 41.67 21.83 -9.01
N ASN A 919 40.69 20.96 -8.73
CA ASN A 919 40.42 19.76 -9.53
C ASN A 919 39.88 20.09 -10.94
N TYR A 920 40.73 19.87 -11.95
CA TYR A 920 40.49 20.07 -13.38
C TYR A 920 39.14 19.52 -13.87
N SER A 921 38.82 18.26 -13.52
CA SER A 921 37.65 17.55 -14.05
C SER A 921 36.33 17.90 -13.36
N CYS A 922 36.37 18.59 -12.22
CA CYS A 922 35.18 18.93 -11.43
C CYS A 922 34.86 20.43 -11.45
N ALA A 923 35.87 21.30 -11.50
CA ALA A 923 35.68 22.75 -11.32
C ALA A 923 34.79 23.37 -12.41
N LYS A 924 33.88 24.25 -11.97
CA LYS A 924 32.78 24.84 -12.76
C LYS A 924 31.92 23.81 -13.48
N GLY A 925 31.77 22.61 -12.92
CA GLY A 925 30.97 21.53 -13.50
C GLY A 925 31.52 21.00 -14.83
N PHE A 926 32.86 21.03 -15.03
CA PHE A 926 33.53 20.43 -16.19
C PHE A 926 33.08 18.97 -16.44
N SER A 927 32.75 18.26 -15.36
CA SER A 927 32.20 16.90 -15.37
C SER A 927 30.86 16.71 -16.08
N TYR A 928 30.16 17.75 -16.58
CA TYR A 928 28.77 17.67 -17.07
C TYR A 928 28.49 16.54 -18.07
N HIS A 929 29.46 16.21 -18.94
CA HIS A 929 29.39 15.06 -19.88
C HIS A 929 30.49 14.00 -19.63
N GLN A 930 31.11 13.98 -18.45
CA GLN A 930 32.19 13.05 -18.10
C GLN A 930 31.77 12.03 -17.01
N GLY A 931 30.49 11.64 -16.97
CA GLY A 931 29.98 10.67 -15.99
C GLY A 931 28.53 10.85 -15.52
N PRO A 932 27.94 12.06 -15.47
CA PRO A 932 26.56 12.27 -15.07
C PRO A 932 25.56 11.53 -15.97
N VAL A 933 24.36 11.30 -15.42
CA VAL A 933 23.32 10.48 -16.04
C VAL A 933 22.38 11.34 -16.90
N CYS A 934 22.40 11.13 -18.21
CA CYS A 934 21.49 11.74 -19.17
C CYS A 934 20.28 10.83 -19.44
N PHE A 935 19.08 11.35 -19.16
CA PHE A 935 17.82 10.63 -19.38
C PHE A 935 17.42 10.52 -20.86
N HIS A 936 17.75 11.52 -21.67
CA HIS A 936 17.37 11.54 -23.09
C HIS A 936 17.91 10.31 -23.84
N SER A 937 19.21 10.06 -23.72
CA SER A 937 19.87 8.97 -24.44
C SER A 937 19.42 7.56 -24.00
N LEU A 938 18.71 7.43 -22.87
CA LEU A 938 18.14 6.14 -22.40
C LEU A 938 17.12 5.59 -23.41
N ASN A 939 16.19 6.43 -23.87
CA ASN A 939 15.15 6.04 -24.82
C ASN A 939 15.69 5.69 -26.21
N ARG A 940 16.91 6.12 -26.54
CA ARG A 940 17.57 5.82 -27.81
C ARG A 940 18.37 4.52 -27.81
N ASN A 941 18.74 3.99 -26.64
CA ASN A 941 19.36 2.67 -26.53
C ASN A 941 18.34 1.57 -26.18
N SER A 942 17.23 1.90 -25.50
CA SER A 942 16.16 0.93 -25.27
C SER A 942 15.46 0.50 -26.58
N PHE A 943 15.23 1.42 -27.53
CA PHE A 943 14.55 1.10 -28.79
C PHE A 943 15.32 0.07 -29.66
N PRO A 944 16.63 0.25 -29.95
CA PRO A 944 17.43 -0.77 -30.65
C PRO A 944 17.56 -2.07 -29.84
N THR A 945 17.68 -1.99 -28.50
CA THR A 945 17.72 -3.19 -27.65
C THR A 945 16.44 -4.02 -27.79
N PHE A 946 15.26 -3.38 -27.82
CA PHE A 946 13.98 -4.06 -28.08
C PHE A 946 13.87 -4.62 -29.52
N GLN A 947 14.45 -3.95 -30.52
CA GLN A 947 14.49 -4.48 -31.89
C GLN A 947 15.43 -5.70 -32.00
N ILE A 948 16.63 -5.64 -31.44
CA ILE A 948 17.59 -6.77 -31.42
C ILE A 948 16.99 -7.98 -30.67
N LEU A 949 16.29 -7.74 -29.54
CA LEU A 949 15.61 -8.78 -28.76
C LEU A 949 14.29 -9.30 -29.36
N SER A 950 13.74 -8.67 -30.41
CA SER A 950 12.58 -9.22 -31.14
C SER A 950 13.01 -9.98 -32.41
N VAL A 951 14.08 -9.55 -33.06
CA VAL A 951 14.69 -10.22 -34.22
C VAL A 951 15.36 -11.56 -33.85
N SER A 952 15.62 -11.82 -32.57
CA SER A 952 16.06 -13.14 -32.08
C SER A 952 14.95 -14.22 -32.06
N SER A 953 13.72 -13.88 -32.47
CA SER A 953 12.68 -14.88 -32.77
C SER A 953 12.86 -15.43 -34.21
N PRO A 954 12.92 -16.76 -34.42
CA PRO A 954 13.34 -17.34 -35.70
C PRO A 954 12.21 -17.36 -36.74
N SER A 955 11.90 -16.20 -37.33
CA SER A 955 11.10 -16.09 -38.55
C SER A 955 11.68 -15.05 -39.50
N SER A 956 11.82 -15.41 -40.78
CA SER A 956 12.62 -14.68 -41.76
C SER A 956 12.00 -13.36 -42.19
N LEU A 957 12.68 -12.25 -41.90
CA LEU A 957 12.56 -10.96 -42.61
C LEU A 957 13.91 -10.24 -42.57
N SER A 958 14.21 -9.45 -43.60
CA SER A 958 15.52 -8.83 -43.82
C SER A 958 15.84 -7.75 -42.79
N LYS A 959 17.07 -7.77 -42.22
CA LYS A 959 17.59 -6.70 -41.37
C LYS A 959 17.60 -5.34 -42.11
N PRO A 960 16.95 -4.30 -41.59
CA PRO A 960 17.39 -2.92 -41.77
C PRO A 960 18.60 -2.65 -40.84
N VAL A 961 19.30 -1.55 -41.10
CA VAL A 961 20.47 -1.06 -40.32
C VAL A 961 20.02 0.04 -39.37
#